data_AF-A0A822AJM3-F1
#
_entry.id   AF-A0A822AJM3-F1
#
_cell.length_a   1.000
_cell.length_b   1.000
_cell.length_c   1.000
_cell.angle_alpha   90.00
_cell.angle_beta   90.00
_cell.angle_gamma   90.00
#
_symmetry.space_group_name_H-M   'P 1'
#
loop_
_entity.id
_entity.type
_entity.pdbx_description
1 polymer ?
#
loop_
_entity_poly.entity_id
_entity_poly.type
_entity_poly.pdbx_seq_one_letter_code
_entity_poly.pdbx_strand_id
1 'polypeptide(L)'
;MLDNLNHLNAMGYPTIEKYSENEYKCVKCDFSELNQLNVSLKNTVELWEGKLIDLYKRYPELTYLSGKQFWIVEKALQNYKELKSQDEGYHLLKYIGIQNFSLTKLIINENLEPEERLENLGKILNEQRRSVIKSSLVSEQSISTDSQGGKIFITETSIEGRYRAILSLFHHDNSEPAVNQILFCTTETNWIDVRAFIYRCFYSSSNLYQLIEPERLEFNVQDKCCQLIIKLVEYNPSHKFKLGVVTTDIQTHLINGILRMDIAKTVRDNELLNEGDLNKYVKILVKNCHLVSSKIAGLGKTVFIQNHARKYNRNLIKFPITGDSSFDQIYARFLLLSASNAIHFDIGSIENINLLNSILFCLCLFRSYSFSQTVTYLPINTFLYFELESSPFFKLNQDIYIFRYLESTIINDFDLNNLIYEESRLLYVARYLYAIDKKIIKDKEINVVSEQSITAHMCIDLVNKYFIQNKDKNYLSWTQFKIFINVFYHLFNGFSKCGYFLVDTLREPQLRMDIIQAFLDSSNQFTSISVKSVRENQSTLKNSEQIEDLLNKSIVRWDTIQPFTVVFTHSNDPLFVYKIPRDVPKSLQLYFNVLSRKSNQWLAQGTNDIFTDYNRLSHLDLFFKLVSLSNKYWNKAICKQCFKQYPYQDSTCTECRIPLKKPKSTDTNDIKQFQKEMSEILEREYVITPDNYIKMLLVWLRISSDAPVIIMGETGKFEMNIINIPLDLYL
;
A
#
# COMPACT_ATOMS: atom_id res chain seq x y z
N MET A 1 26.81 -27.54 -22.26
CA MET A 1 26.80 -26.27 -23.02
C MET A 1 25.96 -25.21 -22.33
N LEU A 2 24.64 -25.40 -22.19
CA LEU A 2 23.77 -24.44 -21.50
C LEU A 2 24.28 -24.12 -20.09
N ASP A 3 24.73 -25.14 -19.35
CA ASP A 3 25.34 -24.95 -18.02
C ASP A 3 26.57 -24.05 -18.05
N ASN A 4 27.46 -24.22 -19.04
CA ASN A 4 28.66 -23.38 -19.18
C ASN A 4 28.29 -21.93 -19.53
N LEU A 5 27.28 -21.72 -20.38
CA LEU A 5 26.79 -20.37 -20.71
C LEU A 5 26.12 -19.71 -19.50
N ASN A 6 25.30 -20.45 -18.76
CA ASN A 6 24.69 -19.97 -17.52
C ASN A 6 25.76 -19.63 -16.48
N HIS A 7 26.83 -20.43 -16.39
CA HIS A 7 27.94 -20.20 -15.48
C HIS A 7 28.74 -18.95 -15.87
N LEU A 8 29.07 -18.76 -17.15
CA LEU A 8 29.68 -17.53 -17.66
C LEU A 8 28.81 -16.31 -17.35
N ASN A 9 27.48 -16.45 -17.49
CA ASN A 9 26.54 -15.34 -17.25
C ASN A 9 26.50 -14.95 -15.78
N ALA A 10 26.44 -15.93 -14.89
CA ALA A 10 26.50 -15.70 -13.45
C ALA A 10 27.83 -15.08 -13.02
N MET A 11 28.95 -15.45 -13.66
CA MET A 11 30.27 -14.84 -13.43
C MET A 11 30.49 -13.50 -14.14
N GLY A 12 29.50 -13.01 -14.89
CA GLY A 12 29.55 -11.70 -15.53
C GLY A 12 30.42 -11.61 -16.77
N TYR A 13 30.59 -12.70 -17.54
CA TYR A 13 31.30 -12.62 -18.81
C TYR A 13 30.52 -11.75 -19.83
N PRO A 14 31.13 -10.72 -20.44
CA PRO A 14 30.40 -9.66 -21.14
C PRO A 14 29.84 -10.05 -22.50
N THR A 15 30.34 -11.11 -23.15
CA THR A 15 30.01 -11.45 -24.55
C THR A 15 29.17 -12.73 -24.68
N ILE A 16 28.20 -12.94 -23.78
CA ILE A 16 27.35 -14.14 -23.84
C ILE A 16 26.27 -14.02 -24.91
N GLU A 17 25.78 -12.80 -25.14
CA GLU A 17 24.75 -12.50 -26.13
C GLU A 17 25.19 -12.90 -27.55
N LYS A 18 26.50 -12.85 -27.85
CA LYS A 18 27.07 -13.31 -29.12
C LYS A 18 26.83 -14.80 -29.40
N TYR A 19 26.65 -15.63 -28.38
CA TYR A 19 26.36 -17.06 -28.56
C TYR A 19 24.88 -17.34 -28.84
N SER A 20 23.99 -16.36 -28.61
CA SER A 20 22.55 -16.49 -28.84
C SER A 20 22.13 -16.31 -30.30
N GLU A 21 23.01 -15.70 -31.12
CA GLU A 21 22.78 -15.43 -32.55
C GLU A 21 23.28 -16.56 -33.47
N ASN A 22 23.92 -17.59 -32.91
CA ASN A 22 24.49 -18.69 -33.70
C ASN A 22 23.43 -19.75 -34.03
N GLU A 23 23.21 -20.00 -35.33
CA GLU A 23 22.42 -21.14 -35.81
C GLU A 23 23.31 -22.37 -36.03
N TYR A 24 22.98 -23.49 -35.38
CA TYR A 24 23.66 -24.77 -35.60
C TYR A 24 22.76 -25.71 -36.40
N LYS A 25 23.25 -26.23 -37.53
CA LYS A 25 22.48 -27.15 -38.39
C LYS A 25 22.85 -28.60 -38.09
N CYS A 26 21.90 -29.39 -37.62
CA CYS A 26 22.06 -30.83 -37.47
C CYS A 26 21.87 -31.52 -38.83
N VAL A 27 22.97 -31.85 -39.50
CA VAL A 27 22.95 -32.67 -40.72
C VAL A 27 23.37 -34.09 -40.33
N LYS A 28 22.49 -35.08 -40.52
CA LYS A 28 22.76 -36.51 -40.26
C LYS A 28 23.27 -36.83 -38.84
N CYS A 29 22.72 -36.19 -37.81
CA CYS A 29 23.16 -36.38 -36.41
C CYS A 29 24.63 -36.02 -36.14
N ASP A 30 25.23 -35.14 -36.96
CA ASP A 30 26.54 -34.56 -36.68
C ASP A 30 26.41 -33.42 -35.65
N PHE A 31 27.05 -33.60 -34.49
CA PHE A 31 27.11 -32.64 -33.39
C PHE A 31 28.53 -32.11 -33.16
N SER A 32 29.45 -32.29 -34.12
CA SER A 32 30.87 -31.94 -33.98
C SER A 32 31.07 -30.46 -33.64
N GLU A 33 30.37 -29.55 -34.31
CA GLU A 33 30.40 -28.10 -34.03
C GLU A 33 29.95 -27.77 -32.61
N LEU A 34 28.87 -28.41 -32.13
CA LEU A 34 28.37 -28.23 -30.77
C LEU A 34 29.32 -28.79 -29.72
N ASN A 35 29.97 -29.92 -30.00
CA ASN A 35 30.99 -30.50 -29.13
C ASN A 35 32.23 -29.60 -29.03
N GLN A 36 32.71 -29.07 -30.17
CA GLN A 36 33.82 -28.12 -30.20
C GLN A 36 33.50 -26.84 -29.43
N LEU A 37 32.29 -26.31 -29.61
CA LEU A 37 31.82 -25.15 -28.84
C LEU A 37 31.76 -25.45 -27.34
N ASN A 38 31.26 -26.63 -26.95
CA ASN A 38 31.17 -26.99 -25.54
C ASN A 38 32.56 -27.09 -24.88
N VAL A 39 33.57 -27.61 -25.59
CA VAL A 39 34.98 -27.62 -25.14
C VAL A 39 35.53 -26.21 -25.04
N SER A 40 35.30 -25.37 -26.05
CA SER A 40 35.73 -23.96 -26.05
C SER A 40 35.12 -23.21 -24.87
N LEU A 41 33.81 -23.33 -24.65
CA LEU A 41 33.11 -22.70 -23.52
C LEU A 41 33.64 -23.18 -22.17
N LYS A 42 33.98 -24.47 -22.04
CA LYS A 42 34.57 -25.00 -20.81
C LYS A 42 35.93 -24.36 -20.53
N ASN A 43 36.78 -24.23 -21.54
CA ASN A 43 38.08 -23.56 -21.41
C ASN A 43 37.89 -22.08 -21.03
N THR A 44 36.93 -21.38 -21.65
CA THR A 44 36.61 -19.99 -21.32
C THR A 44 36.11 -19.86 -19.89
N VAL A 45 35.26 -20.77 -19.41
CA VAL A 45 34.82 -20.83 -18.01
C VAL A 45 36.02 -20.94 -17.07
N GLU A 46 36.91 -21.91 -17.29
CA GLU A 46 38.06 -22.15 -16.42
C GLU A 46 39.02 -20.95 -16.38
N LEU A 47 39.30 -20.36 -17.55
CA LEU A 47 40.17 -19.18 -17.67
C LEU A 47 39.56 -17.95 -16.99
N TRP A 48 38.28 -17.66 -17.26
CA TRP A 48 37.58 -16.53 -16.67
C TRP A 48 37.47 -16.66 -15.15
N GLU A 49 37.10 -17.85 -14.67
CA GLU A 49 36.99 -18.14 -13.24
C GLU A 49 38.34 -17.97 -12.52
N GLY A 50 39.41 -18.51 -13.11
CA GLY A 50 40.77 -18.34 -12.58
C GLY A 50 41.18 -16.87 -12.49
N LYS A 51 40.95 -16.10 -13.56
CA LYS A 51 41.25 -14.67 -13.60
C LYS A 51 40.43 -13.88 -12.59
N LEU A 52 39.14 -14.18 -12.46
CA LEU A 52 38.23 -13.52 -11.52
C LEU A 52 38.68 -13.75 -10.07
N ILE A 53 39.05 -14.99 -9.72
CA ILE A 53 39.58 -15.32 -8.39
C ILE A 53 40.88 -14.56 -8.10
N ASP A 54 41.79 -14.46 -9.07
CA ASP A 54 43.04 -13.71 -8.89
C ASP A 54 42.80 -12.20 -8.79
N LEU A 55 41.75 -11.69 -9.44
CA LEU A 55 41.33 -10.31 -9.29
C LEU A 55 40.66 -10.05 -7.94
N TYR A 56 39.87 -10.96 -7.39
CA TYR A 56 39.29 -10.82 -6.04
C TYR A 56 40.35 -10.68 -4.95
N LYS A 57 41.48 -11.37 -5.07
CA LYS A 57 42.61 -11.24 -4.14
C LYS A 57 43.29 -9.87 -4.24
N ARG A 58 43.34 -9.28 -5.44
CA ARG A 58 44.04 -8.01 -5.73
C ARG A 58 43.15 -6.78 -5.52
N TYR A 59 41.87 -6.90 -5.85
CA TYR A 59 40.84 -5.86 -5.80
C TYR A 59 39.56 -6.42 -5.16
N PRO A 60 39.51 -6.50 -3.82
CA PRO A 60 38.34 -7.04 -3.10
C PRO A 60 37.05 -6.29 -3.40
N GLU A 61 37.10 -5.05 -3.88
CA GLU A 61 35.93 -4.25 -4.28
C GLU A 61 35.11 -4.91 -5.40
N LEU A 62 35.73 -5.75 -6.23
CA LEU A 62 35.01 -6.50 -7.27
C LEU A 62 34.07 -7.56 -6.66
N THR A 63 34.38 -8.08 -5.48
CA THR A 63 33.55 -9.13 -4.83
C THR A 63 32.19 -8.64 -4.36
N TYR A 64 31.94 -7.33 -4.41
CA TYR A 64 30.64 -6.74 -4.10
C TYR A 64 29.67 -6.73 -5.29
N LEU A 65 30.17 -7.07 -6.49
CA LEU A 65 29.43 -7.07 -7.74
C LEU A 65 29.34 -8.51 -8.28
N SER A 66 28.25 -8.83 -8.99
CA SER A 66 28.05 -10.12 -9.64
C SER A 66 27.41 -9.97 -11.01
N GLY A 67 27.62 -10.94 -11.90
CA GLY A 67 26.98 -10.99 -13.21
C GLY A 67 27.15 -9.69 -14.02
N LYS A 68 26.02 -9.12 -14.46
CA LYS A 68 26.01 -7.89 -15.28
C LYS A 68 26.41 -6.62 -14.50
N GLN A 69 26.46 -6.68 -13.16
CA GLN A 69 26.73 -5.50 -12.32
C GLN A 69 28.12 -4.90 -12.56
N PHE A 70 29.12 -5.71 -12.91
CA PHE A 70 30.46 -5.21 -13.27
C PHE A 70 30.37 -4.14 -14.37
N TRP A 71 29.60 -4.44 -15.42
CA TRP A 71 29.49 -3.60 -16.60
C TRP A 71 28.52 -2.43 -16.40
N ILE A 72 27.51 -2.60 -15.55
CA ILE A 72 26.64 -1.49 -15.12
C ILE A 72 27.46 -0.45 -14.35
N VAL A 73 28.30 -0.89 -13.42
CA VAL A 73 29.18 0.00 -12.65
C VAL A 73 30.24 0.65 -13.53
N GLU A 74 30.86 -0.09 -14.44
CA GLU A 74 31.81 0.46 -15.41
C GLU A 74 31.19 1.62 -16.23
N LYS A 75 30.00 1.41 -16.80
CA LYS A 75 29.25 2.46 -17.53
C LYS A 75 28.87 3.64 -16.64
N ALA A 76 28.46 3.38 -15.40
CA ALA A 76 28.12 4.42 -14.45
C ALA A 76 29.34 5.28 -14.06
N LEU A 77 30.52 4.68 -13.97
CA LEU A 77 31.78 5.39 -13.71
C LEU A 77 32.20 6.27 -14.90
N GLN A 78 31.95 5.83 -16.14
CA GLN A 78 32.20 6.65 -17.34
C GLN A 78 31.33 7.91 -17.33
N ASN A 79 30.04 7.75 -17.07
CA ASN A 79 29.04 8.82 -17.13
C ASN A 79 28.73 9.43 -15.75
N TYR A 80 29.67 9.34 -14.81
CA TYR A 80 29.39 9.68 -13.40
C TYR A 80 28.81 11.09 -13.19
N LYS A 81 29.23 12.07 -14.00
CA LYS A 81 28.73 13.46 -13.91
C LYS A 81 27.25 13.59 -14.25
N GLU A 82 26.72 12.66 -15.04
CA GLU A 82 25.32 12.62 -15.47
C GLU A 82 24.50 11.58 -14.69
N LEU A 83 25.14 10.88 -13.74
CA LEU A 83 24.53 9.79 -12.99
C LEU A 83 23.41 10.30 -12.08
N LYS A 84 22.20 9.81 -12.33
CA LYS A 84 20.98 10.18 -11.60
C LYS A 84 20.71 9.16 -10.51
N SER A 85 19.91 9.56 -9.52
CA SER A 85 19.45 8.65 -8.45
C SER A 85 18.56 7.51 -8.96
N GLN A 86 18.22 7.53 -10.25
CA GLN A 86 17.38 6.54 -10.92
C GLN A 86 18.18 5.44 -11.62
N ASP A 87 19.49 5.66 -11.80
CA ASP A 87 20.35 4.74 -12.51
C ASP A 87 20.76 3.59 -11.59
N GLU A 88 20.71 2.35 -12.06
CA GLU A 88 21.13 1.18 -11.27
C GLU A 88 22.58 1.29 -10.77
N GLY A 89 23.45 1.87 -11.61
CA GLY A 89 24.84 2.14 -11.25
C GLY A 89 24.99 3.07 -10.06
N TYR A 90 24.07 4.02 -9.86
CA TYR A 90 24.07 4.89 -8.68
C TYR A 90 23.88 4.08 -7.40
N HIS A 91 22.89 3.19 -7.38
CA HIS A 91 22.61 2.37 -6.20
C HIS A 91 23.73 1.37 -5.91
N LEU A 92 24.30 0.73 -6.95
CA LEU A 92 25.43 -0.17 -6.83
C LEU A 92 26.67 0.53 -6.25
N LEU A 93 27.02 1.72 -6.78
CA LEU A 93 28.15 2.51 -6.29
C LEU A 93 27.97 2.92 -4.83
N LYS A 94 26.75 3.30 -4.42
CA LYS A 94 26.45 3.63 -3.02
C LYS A 94 26.49 2.42 -2.10
N TYR A 95 26.01 1.26 -2.56
CA TYR A 95 26.05 0.01 -1.80
C TYR A 95 27.47 -0.48 -1.52
N ILE A 96 28.39 -0.32 -2.47
CA ILE A 96 29.81 -0.64 -2.24
C ILE A 96 30.55 0.41 -1.40
N GLY A 97 29.87 1.48 -0.97
CA GLY A 97 30.41 2.51 -0.09
C GLY A 97 31.12 3.67 -0.79
N ILE A 98 30.98 3.82 -2.12
CA ILE A 98 31.58 4.93 -2.87
C ILE A 98 30.62 6.12 -2.85
N GLN A 99 30.91 7.11 -1.99
CA GLN A 99 30.02 8.26 -1.78
C GLN A 99 30.39 9.51 -2.60
N ASN A 100 31.69 9.85 -2.65
CA ASN A 100 32.21 11.04 -3.32
C ASN A 100 33.35 10.65 -4.28
N PHE A 101 33.29 11.15 -5.50
CA PHE A 101 34.22 10.80 -6.57
C PHE A 101 35.29 11.88 -6.66
N SER A 102 36.54 11.52 -6.41
CA SER A 102 37.69 12.40 -6.65
C SER A 102 38.37 11.93 -7.92
N LEU A 103 37.98 12.51 -9.07
CA LEU A 103 38.40 12.03 -10.40
C LEU A 103 39.16 13.12 -11.15
N THR A 104 40.47 13.19 -10.94
CA THR A 104 41.32 13.93 -11.90
C THR A 104 41.77 13.08 -13.08
N LYS A 105 41.71 11.73 -13.06
CA LYS A 105 42.02 10.87 -14.22
C LYS A 105 41.40 9.46 -14.10
N LEU A 106 40.20 9.21 -14.62
CA LEU A 106 39.77 7.85 -14.96
C LEU A 106 39.98 7.62 -16.44
N ILE A 107 40.75 6.58 -16.80
CA ILE A 107 40.83 6.09 -18.17
C ILE A 107 40.04 4.80 -18.22
N ILE A 108 38.84 4.85 -18.78
CA ILE A 108 38.03 3.67 -19.07
C ILE A 108 38.15 3.41 -20.56
N ASN A 109 38.68 2.26 -20.95
CA ASN A 109 38.90 1.88 -22.34
C ASN A 109 38.09 0.61 -22.65
N GLU A 110 37.01 0.77 -23.41
CA GLU A 110 36.11 -0.33 -23.77
C GLU A 110 36.70 -1.27 -24.83
N ASN A 111 37.77 -0.86 -25.50
CA ASN A 111 38.44 -1.65 -26.53
C ASN A 111 39.38 -2.72 -25.96
N LEU A 112 39.49 -2.83 -24.63
CA LEU A 112 40.29 -3.84 -23.96
C LEU A 112 39.56 -5.20 -23.96
N GLU A 113 40.33 -6.28 -23.87
CA GLU A 113 39.76 -7.62 -23.69
C GLU A 113 38.97 -7.71 -22.37
N PRO A 114 37.96 -8.59 -22.25
CA PRO A 114 37.11 -8.70 -21.07
C PRO A 114 37.87 -8.75 -19.73
N GLU A 115 38.97 -9.51 -19.67
CA GLU A 115 39.79 -9.67 -18.48
C GLU A 115 40.51 -8.37 -18.09
N GLU A 116 40.96 -7.62 -19.09
CA GLU A 116 41.66 -6.35 -18.91
C GLU A 116 40.69 -5.24 -18.47
N ARG A 117 39.47 -5.24 -19.02
CA ARG A 117 38.39 -4.35 -18.57
C ARG A 117 38.04 -4.58 -17.11
N LEU A 118 37.85 -5.84 -16.71
CA LEU A 118 37.56 -6.19 -15.32
C LEU A 118 38.72 -5.80 -14.39
N GLU A 119 39.97 -6.01 -14.82
CA GLU A 119 41.15 -5.57 -14.07
C GLU A 119 41.22 -4.04 -13.92
N ASN A 120 40.90 -3.30 -14.98
CA ASN A 120 40.83 -1.84 -14.94
C ASN A 120 39.73 -1.35 -13.99
N LEU A 121 38.54 -1.96 -14.04
CA LEU A 121 37.46 -1.67 -13.10
C LEU A 121 37.90 -1.89 -11.65
N GLY A 122 38.56 -3.01 -11.36
CA GLY A 122 39.10 -3.31 -10.03
C GLY A 122 40.09 -2.25 -9.54
N LYS A 123 41.00 -1.79 -10.41
CA LYS A 123 41.94 -0.69 -10.08
C LYS A 123 41.20 0.59 -9.71
N ILE A 124 40.21 0.98 -10.52
CA ILE A 124 39.43 2.20 -10.31
C ILE A 124 38.69 2.14 -8.97
N LEU A 125 37.99 1.03 -8.68
CA LEU A 125 37.22 0.89 -7.44
C LEU A 125 38.13 0.94 -6.19
N ASN A 126 39.27 0.24 -6.23
CA ASN A 126 40.26 0.24 -5.14
C ASN A 126 40.85 1.65 -4.92
N GLU A 127 41.15 2.40 -5.99
CA GLU A 127 41.62 3.79 -5.89
C GLU A 127 40.58 4.70 -5.24
N GLN A 128 39.31 4.60 -5.63
CA GLN A 128 38.24 5.39 -5.03
C GLN A 128 38.09 5.09 -3.53
N ARG A 129 38.12 3.82 -3.14
CA ARG A 129 38.02 3.43 -1.73
C ARG A 129 39.19 3.97 -0.90
N ARG A 130 40.42 3.90 -1.43
CA ARG A 130 41.62 4.48 -0.77
C ARG A 130 41.51 5.99 -0.61
N SER A 131 40.94 6.70 -1.59
CA SER A 131 40.70 8.14 -1.49
C SER A 131 39.70 8.48 -0.38
N VAL A 132 38.63 7.69 -0.23
CA VAL A 132 37.66 7.85 0.86
C VAL A 132 38.32 7.63 2.22
N ILE A 133 39.08 6.55 2.39
CA ILE A 133 39.77 6.23 3.66
C ILE A 133 40.77 7.33 4.05
N LYS A 134 41.52 7.88 3.09
CA LYS A 134 42.44 9.01 3.36
C LYS A 134 41.74 10.29 3.80
N SER A 135 40.49 10.51 3.39
CA SER A 135 39.70 11.68 3.81
C SER A 135 39.07 11.54 5.21
N SER A 136 38.89 10.31 5.69
CA SER A 136 38.30 10.00 7.01
C SER A 136 39.32 9.83 8.15
N LEU A 137 40.63 9.81 7.85
CA LEU A 137 41.72 9.58 8.82
C LEU A 137 42.10 10.85 9.62
N VAL A 138 41.15 11.46 10.33
CA VAL A 138 41.44 12.46 11.41
C VAL A 138 41.21 11.88 12.81
N SER A 139 40.69 10.66 12.95
CA SER A 139 40.43 10.10 14.30
C SER A 139 40.54 8.58 14.37
N GLU A 140 41.77 8.05 14.39
CA GLU A 140 42.02 6.72 14.96
C GLU A 140 43.30 6.76 15.80
N GLN A 141 43.15 7.15 17.06
CA GLN A 141 43.99 6.69 18.15
C GLN A 141 43.13 5.80 19.05
N SER A 142 43.19 4.51 18.83
CA SER A 142 42.96 3.55 19.91
C SER A 142 43.73 2.27 19.61
N ILE A 143 44.78 2.10 20.39
CA ILE A 143 45.56 0.89 20.55
C ILE A 143 44.63 -0.21 21.08
N SER A 144 44.56 -1.33 20.38
CA SER A 144 44.24 -2.61 21.01
C SER A 144 45.31 -3.64 20.66
N THR A 145 45.87 -4.20 21.72
CA THR A 145 46.76 -5.36 21.73
C THR A 145 45.98 -6.64 21.38
N ASP A 146 46.70 -7.60 20.79
CA ASP A 146 46.39 -9.04 20.72
C ASP A 146 45.35 -9.56 19.73
N SER A 147 45.85 -9.98 18.56
CA SER A 147 45.88 -11.38 18.10
C SER A 147 46.54 -11.46 16.71
N GLN A 148 47.48 -12.39 16.53
CA GLN A 148 47.97 -12.78 15.21
C GLN A 148 46.95 -13.74 14.58
N GLY A 149 46.55 -13.50 13.32
CA GLY A 149 45.65 -14.39 12.56
C GLY A 149 44.18 -13.94 12.49
N GLY A 150 43.39 -14.69 11.72
CA GLY A 150 41.96 -14.44 11.53
C GLY A 150 41.09 -14.98 12.67
N LYS A 151 39.85 -14.51 12.75
CA LYS A 151 38.87 -14.91 13.78
C LYS A 151 37.54 -15.30 13.13
N ILE A 152 36.94 -16.37 13.62
CA ILE A 152 35.58 -16.78 13.23
C ILE A 152 34.70 -16.80 14.48
N PHE A 153 33.59 -16.07 14.44
CA PHE A 153 32.58 -16.04 15.51
C PHE A 153 31.34 -16.80 15.03
N ILE A 154 30.86 -17.76 15.82
CA ILE A 154 29.66 -18.54 15.49
C ILE A 154 28.63 -18.33 16.58
N THR A 155 27.40 -17.99 16.21
CA THR A 155 26.30 -17.82 17.16
C THR A 155 25.06 -18.53 16.66
N GLU A 156 24.49 -19.38 17.51
CA GLU A 156 23.23 -20.07 17.28
C GLU A 156 22.09 -19.28 17.94
N THR A 157 21.03 -19.02 17.18
CA THR A 157 19.91 -18.18 17.62
C THR A 157 18.60 -18.67 17.03
N SER A 158 17.49 -18.27 17.64
CA SER A 158 16.18 -18.40 17.00
C SER A 158 16.07 -17.45 15.80
N ILE A 159 15.08 -17.71 14.95
CA ILE A 159 14.66 -16.83 13.84
C ILE A 159 14.42 -15.39 14.32
N GLU A 160 13.88 -15.22 15.53
CA GLU A 160 13.57 -13.91 16.11
C GLU A 160 14.85 -13.20 16.60
N GLY A 161 15.78 -13.96 17.17
CA GLY A 161 17.03 -13.45 17.73
C GLY A 161 18.10 -13.10 16.70
N ARG A 162 17.93 -13.48 15.42
CA ARG A 162 18.95 -13.28 14.37
C ARG A 162 19.40 -11.83 14.22
N TYR A 163 18.48 -10.88 14.34
CA TYR A 163 18.80 -9.45 14.20
C TYR A 163 19.59 -8.92 15.41
N ARG A 164 19.27 -9.40 16.61
CA ARG A 164 20.05 -9.14 17.83
C ARG A 164 21.45 -9.73 17.67
N ALA A 165 21.57 -10.96 17.18
CA ALA A 165 22.86 -11.61 16.94
C ALA A 165 23.74 -10.80 15.97
N ILE A 166 23.18 -10.40 14.81
CA ILE A 166 23.90 -9.60 13.80
C ILE A 166 24.49 -8.32 14.42
N LEU A 167 23.65 -7.54 15.11
CA LEU A 167 24.07 -6.27 15.71
C LEU A 167 25.02 -6.47 16.89
N SER A 168 24.84 -7.53 17.67
CA SER A 168 25.73 -7.86 18.79
C SER A 168 27.14 -8.17 18.32
N LEU A 169 27.30 -8.89 17.20
CA LEU A 169 28.63 -9.19 16.66
C LEU A 169 29.33 -7.93 16.14
N PHE A 170 28.61 -7.02 15.47
CA PHE A 170 29.18 -5.71 15.08
C PHE A 170 29.55 -4.85 16.28
N HIS A 171 28.70 -4.83 17.32
CA HIS A 171 28.97 -4.13 18.55
C HIS A 171 30.21 -4.67 19.27
N HIS A 172 30.33 -6.00 19.38
CA HIS A 172 31.50 -6.66 19.99
C HIS A 172 32.80 -6.37 19.22
N ASP A 173 32.72 -6.20 17.90
CA ASP A 173 33.85 -5.84 17.04
C ASP A 173 34.19 -4.33 17.06
N ASN A 174 33.33 -3.49 17.65
CA ASN A 174 33.37 -2.02 17.56
C ASN A 174 33.37 -1.52 16.10
N SER A 175 32.65 -2.19 15.21
CA SER A 175 32.48 -1.76 13.81
C SER A 175 31.08 -1.24 13.51
N GLU A 176 30.99 -0.27 12.60
CA GLU A 176 29.71 0.22 12.11
C GLU A 176 29.12 -0.78 11.10
N PRO A 177 27.86 -1.21 11.29
CA PRO A 177 27.29 -2.28 10.49
C PRO A 177 26.91 -1.76 9.10
N ALA A 178 27.36 -2.44 8.06
CA ALA A 178 27.00 -2.14 6.67
C ALA A 178 26.35 -3.35 5.98
N VAL A 179 25.33 -3.11 5.16
CA VAL A 179 24.62 -4.19 4.44
C VAL A 179 25.56 -5.03 3.56
N ASN A 180 26.60 -4.41 3.00
CA ASN A 180 27.55 -5.06 2.11
C ASN A 180 28.54 -5.99 2.85
N GLN A 181 28.53 -5.97 4.19
CA GLN A 181 29.25 -6.91 5.04
C GLN A 181 28.40 -8.14 5.42
N ILE A 182 27.12 -8.15 5.07
CA ILE A 182 26.16 -9.19 5.46
C ILE A 182 25.74 -9.97 4.21
N LEU A 183 25.72 -11.30 4.29
CA LEU A 183 25.12 -12.17 3.29
C LEU A 183 24.01 -13.00 3.93
N PHE A 184 22.76 -12.72 3.56
CA PHE A 184 21.60 -13.54 3.91
C PHE A 184 21.50 -14.71 2.94
N CYS A 185 21.73 -15.92 3.45
CA CYS A 185 21.61 -17.14 2.67
C CYS A 185 20.15 -17.51 2.45
N THR A 186 19.86 -18.00 1.25
CA THR A 186 18.57 -18.54 0.82
C THR A 186 18.81 -19.84 0.05
N THR A 187 17.75 -20.58 -0.24
CA THR A 187 17.82 -21.76 -1.12
C THR A 187 18.26 -21.43 -2.55
N GLU A 188 18.18 -20.16 -2.95
CA GLU A 188 18.61 -19.66 -4.26
C GLU A 188 20.04 -19.12 -4.26
N THR A 189 20.68 -19.02 -3.08
CA THR A 189 22.03 -18.48 -2.95
C THR A 189 23.04 -19.48 -3.52
N ASN A 190 23.73 -19.09 -4.58
CA ASN A 190 24.63 -19.97 -5.32
C ASN A 190 26.09 -19.86 -4.86
N TRP A 191 26.93 -20.77 -5.37
CA TRP A 191 28.36 -20.82 -5.02
C TRP A 191 29.16 -19.57 -5.42
N ILE A 192 28.79 -18.88 -6.50
CA ILE A 192 29.51 -17.71 -7.00
C ILE A 192 29.40 -16.57 -5.98
N ASP A 193 28.20 -16.35 -5.43
CA ASP A 193 27.92 -15.32 -4.43
C ASP A 193 28.63 -15.62 -3.11
N VAL A 194 28.54 -16.86 -2.62
CA VAL A 194 29.23 -17.30 -1.39
C VAL A 194 30.75 -17.18 -1.54
N ARG A 195 31.30 -17.62 -2.68
CA ARG A 195 32.74 -17.50 -2.95
C ARG A 195 33.18 -16.05 -2.94
N ALA A 196 32.48 -15.18 -3.66
CA ALA A 196 32.81 -13.75 -3.69
C ALA A 196 32.79 -13.17 -2.27
N PHE A 197 31.77 -13.50 -1.48
CA PHE A 197 31.66 -13.11 -0.07
C PHE A 197 32.84 -13.58 0.80
N ILE A 198 33.28 -14.83 0.65
CA ILE A 198 34.42 -15.35 1.42
C ILE A 198 35.72 -14.65 1.01
N TYR A 199 35.99 -14.47 -0.29
CA TYR A 199 37.14 -13.68 -0.73
C TYR A 199 37.06 -12.23 -0.24
N ARG A 200 35.87 -11.64 -0.23
CA ARG A 200 35.63 -10.33 0.35
C ARG A 200 36.04 -10.28 1.82
N CYS A 201 35.59 -11.24 2.61
CA CYS A 201 35.89 -11.35 4.03
C CYS A 201 37.39 -11.46 4.30
N PHE A 202 38.09 -12.30 3.53
CA PHE A 202 39.52 -12.52 3.73
C PHE A 202 40.34 -11.30 3.29
N TYR A 203 40.12 -10.80 2.08
CA TYR A 203 41.03 -9.83 1.46
C TYR A 203 40.63 -8.35 1.61
N SER A 204 39.39 -8.06 2.03
CA SER A 204 39.03 -6.69 2.40
C SER A 204 39.66 -6.34 3.75
N SER A 205 39.78 -5.03 4.05
CA SER A 205 40.18 -4.51 5.37
C SER A 205 39.59 -5.32 6.53
N SER A 206 40.23 -5.31 7.70
CA SER A 206 39.95 -6.08 8.94
C SER A 206 38.57 -5.85 9.62
N ASN A 207 37.54 -5.62 8.82
CA ASN A 207 36.13 -5.51 9.15
C ASN A 207 35.53 -6.90 9.43
N LEU A 208 34.45 -6.90 10.20
CA LEU A 208 33.60 -8.06 10.37
C LEU A 208 32.67 -8.25 9.16
N TYR A 209 32.68 -9.45 8.58
CA TYR A 209 31.72 -9.90 7.58
C TYR A 209 30.87 -11.03 8.17
N GLN A 210 29.56 -11.03 7.94
CA GLN A 210 28.64 -12.00 8.55
C GLN A 210 27.86 -12.82 7.52
N LEU A 211 27.94 -14.14 7.65
CA LEU A 211 27.15 -15.12 6.90
C LEU A 211 25.93 -15.50 7.74
N ILE A 212 24.73 -15.26 7.21
CA ILE A 212 23.47 -15.39 7.96
C ILE A 212 22.63 -16.54 7.38
N GLU A 213 22.14 -17.41 8.26
CA GLU A 213 21.35 -18.61 7.95
C GLU A 213 22.02 -19.56 6.92
N PRO A 214 23.32 -19.91 7.06
CA PRO A 214 24.02 -20.79 6.12
C PRO A 214 23.39 -22.18 5.93
N GLU A 215 22.57 -22.63 6.88
CA GLU A 215 21.76 -23.85 6.81
C GLU A 215 20.81 -23.88 5.61
N ARG A 216 20.43 -22.71 5.07
CA ARG A 216 19.58 -22.61 3.87
C ARG A 216 20.32 -22.89 2.56
N LEU A 217 21.65 -22.93 2.59
CA LEU A 217 22.46 -23.24 1.42
C LEU A 217 22.35 -24.74 1.08
N GLU A 218 22.38 -25.08 -0.20
CA GLU A 218 22.50 -26.48 -0.62
C GLU A 218 23.79 -27.12 -0.09
N PHE A 219 23.75 -28.43 0.20
CA PHE A 219 24.87 -29.17 0.76
C PHE A 219 26.18 -28.99 -0.02
N ASN A 220 26.12 -29.02 -1.36
CA ASN A 220 27.29 -28.83 -2.23
C ASN A 220 27.92 -27.43 -2.06
N VAL A 221 27.09 -26.40 -1.85
CA VAL A 221 27.57 -25.02 -1.61
C VAL A 221 28.20 -24.92 -0.22
N GLN A 222 27.61 -25.56 0.79
CA GLN A 222 28.19 -25.63 2.14
C GLN A 222 29.55 -26.32 2.14
N ASP A 223 29.69 -27.45 1.43
CA ASP A 223 30.94 -28.20 1.32
C ASP A 223 32.05 -27.39 0.64
N LYS A 224 31.74 -26.76 -0.51
CA LYS A 224 32.68 -25.88 -1.21
C LYS A 224 33.09 -24.68 -0.35
N CYS A 225 32.15 -24.09 0.39
CA CYS A 225 32.43 -22.97 1.30
C CYS A 225 33.40 -23.38 2.41
N CYS A 226 33.13 -24.52 3.05
CA CYS A 226 33.98 -25.09 4.08
C CYS A 226 35.41 -25.34 3.57
N GLN A 227 35.53 -26.03 2.42
CA GLN A 227 36.82 -26.30 1.78
C GLN A 227 37.59 -25.02 1.44
N LEU A 228 36.89 -23.99 0.95
CA LEU A 228 37.51 -22.70 0.63
C LEU A 228 38.03 -21.99 1.89
N ILE A 229 37.24 -21.96 2.97
CA ILE A 229 37.66 -21.35 4.25
C ILE A 229 38.88 -22.07 4.80
N ILE A 230 38.85 -23.41 4.87
CA ILE A 230 39.98 -24.23 5.32
C ILE A 230 41.21 -23.91 4.48
N LYS A 231 41.07 -23.94 3.15
CA LYS A 231 42.15 -23.61 2.22
C LYS A 231 42.72 -22.21 2.52
N LEU A 232 41.91 -21.17 2.59
CA LEU A 232 42.42 -19.81 2.79
C LEU A 232 43.14 -19.63 4.13
N VAL A 233 42.68 -20.31 5.19
CA VAL A 233 43.32 -20.29 6.51
C VAL A 233 44.64 -21.06 6.52
N GLU A 234 44.67 -22.26 5.95
CA GLU A 234 45.88 -23.10 5.89
C GLU A 234 46.97 -22.46 5.04
N TYR A 235 46.62 -21.88 3.88
CA TYR A 235 47.58 -21.24 2.99
C TYR A 235 48.09 -19.89 3.52
N ASN A 236 47.32 -19.19 4.36
CA ASN A 236 47.70 -17.88 4.90
C ASN A 236 47.30 -17.72 6.38
N PRO A 237 47.96 -18.42 7.32
CA PRO A 237 47.57 -18.44 8.74
C PRO A 237 47.72 -17.07 9.44
N SER A 238 48.57 -16.20 8.92
CA SER A 238 48.77 -14.83 9.42
C SER A 238 47.79 -13.80 8.85
N HIS A 239 46.92 -14.20 7.91
CA HIS A 239 45.96 -13.30 7.30
C HIS A 239 44.94 -12.80 8.32
N LYS A 240 44.70 -11.49 8.36
CA LYS A 240 43.76 -10.88 9.29
C LYS A 240 42.39 -10.79 8.64
N PHE A 241 41.44 -11.59 9.11
CA PHE A 241 40.04 -11.53 8.69
C PHE A 241 39.12 -11.77 9.89
N LYS A 242 37.85 -11.36 9.77
CA LYS A 242 36.83 -11.58 10.80
C LYS A 242 35.54 -12.04 10.15
N LEU A 243 35.16 -13.29 10.40
CA LEU A 243 33.92 -13.89 9.89
C LEU A 243 32.95 -14.13 11.05
N GLY A 244 31.75 -13.57 10.98
CA GLY A 244 30.62 -13.95 11.82
C GLY A 244 29.74 -14.97 11.09
N VAL A 245 29.24 -15.97 11.79
CA VAL A 245 28.26 -16.93 11.30
C VAL A 245 27.07 -16.92 12.25
N VAL A 246 25.92 -16.48 11.77
CA VAL A 246 24.66 -16.46 12.53
C VAL A 246 23.77 -17.56 11.97
N THR A 247 23.48 -18.57 12.78
CA THR A 247 22.76 -19.77 12.36
C THR A 247 21.55 -20.03 13.25
N THR A 248 20.53 -20.71 12.71
CA THR A 248 19.47 -21.35 13.52
C THR A 248 19.72 -22.83 13.77
N ASP A 249 20.72 -23.42 13.11
CA ASP A 249 21.13 -24.81 13.26
C ASP A 249 22.66 -24.91 13.28
N ILE A 250 23.25 -25.29 14.41
CA ILE A 250 24.71 -25.45 14.52
C ILE A 250 25.23 -26.76 13.90
N GLN A 251 24.36 -27.73 13.57
CA GLN A 251 24.74 -29.07 13.12
C GLN A 251 24.94 -29.19 11.60
N THR A 252 25.11 -28.07 10.90
CA THR A 252 25.34 -28.06 9.44
C THR A 252 26.74 -28.54 9.06
N HIS A 253 26.91 -29.01 7.82
CA HIS A 253 28.21 -29.46 7.31
C HIS A 253 29.27 -28.35 7.33
N LEU A 254 28.88 -27.13 6.93
CA LEU A 254 29.75 -25.96 6.95
C LEU A 254 30.23 -25.65 8.37
N ILE A 255 29.31 -25.57 9.33
CA ILE A 255 29.63 -25.17 10.71
C ILE A 255 30.48 -26.24 11.40
N ASN A 256 30.16 -27.51 11.23
CA ASN A 256 30.95 -28.61 11.76
C ASN A 256 32.40 -28.61 11.24
N GLY A 257 32.61 -28.20 9.99
CA GLY A 257 33.95 -28.01 9.43
C GLY A 257 34.69 -26.83 10.04
N ILE A 258 34.01 -25.68 10.18
CA ILE A 258 34.60 -24.46 10.77
C ILE A 258 34.93 -24.65 12.26
N LEU A 259 34.07 -25.32 13.03
CA LEU A 259 34.27 -25.55 14.47
C LEU A 259 35.50 -26.40 14.80
N ARG A 260 36.06 -27.12 13.82
CA ARG A 260 37.32 -27.88 13.98
C ARG A 260 38.56 -26.99 13.92
N MET A 261 38.41 -25.72 13.56
CA MET A 261 39.52 -24.77 13.40
C MET A 261 39.74 -24.02 14.72
N ASP A 262 41.00 -23.89 15.15
CA ASP A 262 41.36 -23.22 16.43
C ASP A 262 40.96 -21.73 16.48
N ILE A 263 40.75 -21.11 15.32
CA ILE A 263 40.35 -19.71 15.18
C ILE A 263 38.84 -19.47 15.34
N ALA A 264 38.04 -20.54 15.48
CA ALA A 264 36.60 -20.46 15.64
C ALA A 264 36.21 -20.35 17.12
N LYS A 265 35.42 -19.33 17.45
CA LYS A 265 34.82 -19.11 18.78
C LYS A 265 33.31 -19.12 18.69
N THR A 266 32.66 -19.97 19.50
CA THR A 266 31.21 -19.90 19.71
C THR A 266 30.86 -18.77 20.68
N VAL A 267 29.99 -17.86 20.25
CA VAL A 267 29.43 -16.76 21.05
C VAL A 267 28.07 -17.20 21.57
N ARG A 268 27.96 -17.33 22.90
CA ARG A 268 26.73 -17.76 23.57
C ARG A 268 25.71 -16.63 23.64
N ASP A 269 24.44 -16.98 23.80
CA ASP A 269 23.34 -16.00 23.85
C ASP A 269 23.54 -14.93 24.95
N ASN A 270 24.09 -15.30 26.10
CA ASN A 270 24.38 -14.39 27.21
C ASN A 270 25.56 -13.42 26.94
N GLU A 271 26.37 -13.67 25.91
CA GLU A 271 27.41 -12.75 25.43
C GLU A 271 26.84 -11.74 24.41
N LEU A 272 25.63 -11.96 23.88
CA LEU A 272 24.96 -11.02 22.98
C LEU A 272 24.39 -9.83 23.77
N LEU A 273 24.11 -8.73 23.05
CA LEU A 273 23.48 -7.55 23.63
C LEU A 273 22.16 -7.92 24.30
N ASN A 274 21.96 -7.45 25.53
CA ASN A 274 20.65 -7.46 26.17
C ASN A 274 19.71 -6.44 25.48
N GLU A 275 18.40 -6.56 25.71
CA GLU A 275 17.40 -5.69 25.08
C GLU A 275 17.61 -4.18 25.35
N GLY A 276 18.10 -3.83 26.55
CA GLY A 276 18.35 -2.44 26.93
C GLY A 276 19.47 -1.80 26.10
N ASP A 277 20.57 -2.52 25.92
CA ASP A 277 21.73 -2.03 25.17
C ASP A 277 21.51 -2.15 23.65
N LEU A 278 20.81 -3.20 23.20
CA LEU A 278 20.37 -3.33 21.83
C LEU A 278 19.49 -2.14 21.41
N ASN A 279 18.53 -1.74 22.24
CA ASN A 279 17.67 -0.59 21.97
C ASN A 279 18.46 0.72 21.83
N LYS A 280 19.43 0.97 22.71
CA LYS A 280 20.33 2.13 22.61
C LYS A 280 21.10 2.10 21.29
N TYR A 281 21.67 0.95 20.94
CA TYR A 281 22.47 0.80 19.73
C TYR A 281 21.62 0.99 18.46
N VAL A 282 20.44 0.36 18.39
CA VAL A 282 19.52 0.49 17.25
C VAL A 282 19.05 1.95 17.08
N LYS A 283 18.74 2.67 18.16
CA LYS A 283 18.32 4.08 18.09
C LYS A 283 19.38 5.03 17.51
N ILE A 284 20.66 4.68 17.62
CA ILE A 284 21.75 5.46 17.00
C ILE A 284 21.78 5.22 15.48
N LEU A 285 21.50 3.99 15.05
CA LEU A 285 21.53 3.59 13.65
C LEU A 285 20.28 4.04 12.88
N VAL A 286 19.10 3.89 13.49
CA VAL A 286 17.81 4.26 12.88
C VAL A 286 17.67 5.77 12.82
N LYS A 287 17.42 6.31 11.62
CA LYS A 287 17.21 7.75 11.38
C LYS A 287 15.89 7.96 10.65
N ASN A 288 15.12 9.01 10.98
CA ASN A 288 13.91 9.43 10.24
C ASN A 288 12.91 8.28 9.94
N CYS A 289 12.77 7.29 10.82
CA CYS A 289 11.84 6.18 10.68
C CYS A 289 10.72 6.33 11.71
N HIS A 290 9.47 6.40 11.25
CA HIS A 290 8.30 6.62 12.09
C HIS A 290 7.27 5.52 11.88
N LEU A 291 6.84 4.91 12.98
CA LEU A 291 5.74 3.97 13.01
C LEU A 291 4.45 4.72 13.35
N VAL A 292 3.41 4.56 12.54
CA VAL A 292 2.13 5.22 12.72
C VAL A 292 1.02 4.19 12.77
N SER A 293 0.32 4.13 13.89
CA SER A 293 -0.83 3.24 14.09
C SER A 293 -2.01 4.01 14.70
N SER A 294 -3.16 3.35 14.80
CA SER A 294 -4.35 3.95 15.37
C SER A 294 -5.19 2.92 16.13
N LYS A 295 -5.88 3.38 17.17
CA LYS A 295 -6.77 2.54 17.99
C LYS A 295 -7.87 1.89 17.16
N ILE A 296 -8.46 2.67 16.24
CA ILE A 296 -9.47 2.18 15.28
C ILE A 296 -9.20 2.73 13.88
N ALA A 297 -9.86 2.15 12.88
CA ALA A 297 -9.77 2.60 11.50
C ALA A 297 -10.49 3.94 11.28
N GLY A 298 -9.92 4.76 10.40
CA GLY A 298 -10.47 6.07 10.06
C GLY A 298 -10.12 7.20 11.03
N LEU A 299 -9.09 7.04 11.87
CA LEU A 299 -8.58 8.12 12.75
C LEU A 299 -7.58 9.07 12.07
N GLY A 300 -7.22 8.84 10.81
CA GLY A 300 -6.44 9.81 10.01
C GLY A 300 -4.93 9.59 9.97
N LYS A 301 -4.44 8.36 10.14
CA LYS A 301 -3.00 8.01 10.02
C LYS A 301 -2.35 8.56 8.75
N THR A 302 -2.95 8.26 7.59
CA THR A 302 -2.44 8.75 6.31
C THR A 302 -2.40 10.29 6.26
N VAL A 303 -3.39 10.98 6.83
CA VAL A 303 -3.44 12.45 6.88
C VAL A 303 -2.35 12.99 7.80
N PHE A 304 -2.11 12.36 8.95
CA PHE A 304 -1.00 12.67 9.84
C PHE A 304 0.35 12.55 9.11
N ILE A 305 0.59 11.44 8.41
CA ILE A 305 1.83 11.22 7.64
C ILE A 305 1.99 12.28 6.54
N GLN A 306 0.92 12.61 5.81
CA GLN A 306 0.93 13.66 4.79
C GLN A 306 1.29 15.03 5.37
N ASN A 307 0.70 15.40 6.50
CA ASN A 307 0.97 16.68 7.16
C ASN A 307 2.39 16.73 7.72
N HIS A 308 2.87 15.63 8.31
CA HIS A 308 4.25 15.53 8.79
C HIS A 308 5.25 15.64 7.63
N ALA A 309 5.04 14.91 6.53
CA ALA A 309 5.90 15.01 5.35
C ALA A 309 5.90 16.43 4.74
N ARG A 310 4.73 17.08 4.64
CA ARG A 310 4.61 18.48 4.18
C ARG A 310 5.36 19.46 5.07
N LYS A 311 5.31 19.29 6.40
CA LYS A 311 6.06 20.13 7.36
C LYS A 311 7.56 20.15 7.07
N TYR A 312 8.11 19.03 6.58
CA TYR A 312 9.52 18.90 6.20
C TYR A 312 9.78 19.10 4.70
N ASN A 313 8.82 19.64 3.94
CA ASN A 313 8.90 19.85 2.50
C ASN A 313 9.30 18.58 1.73
N ARG A 314 8.73 17.44 2.12
CA ARG A 314 8.97 16.14 1.46
C ARG A 314 7.80 15.74 0.58
N ASN A 315 8.12 15.21 -0.60
CA ASN A 315 7.13 14.60 -1.49
C ASN A 315 6.84 13.18 -1.02
N LEU A 316 5.63 12.93 -0.54
CA LEU A 316 5.24 11.62 -0.01
C LEU A 316 4.90 10.64 -1.15
N ILE A 317 5.57 9.49 -1.17
CA ILE A 317 5.29 8.40 -2.11
C ILE A 317 4.79 7.21 -1.31
N LYS A 318 3.57 6.76 -1.64
CA LYS A 318 2.88 5.67 -0.93
C LYS A 318 3.15 4.32 -1.59
N PHE A 319 3.50 3.33 -0.77
CA PHE A 319 3.78 1.94 -1.11
C PHE A 319 2.84 1.03 -0.34
N PRO A 320 1.74 0.56 -0.95
CA PRO A 320 0.91 -0.47 -0.33
C PRO A 320 1.67 -1.80 -0.30
N ILE A 321 1.70 -2.45 0.86
CA ILE A 321 2.26 -3.78 1.10
C ILE A 321 1.13 -4.65 1.68
N THR A 322 0.55 -5.50 0.83
CA THR A 322 -0.58 -6.37 1.17
C THR A 322 -0.53 -7.69 0.39
N GLY A 323 -0.86 -8.80 1.03
CA GLY A 323 -0.88 -10.14 0.43
C GLY A 323 0.50 -10.60 -0.04
N ASP A 324 0.54 -11.27 -1.19
CA ASP A 324 1.77 -11.67 -1.90
C ASP A 324 2.28 -10.53 -2.78
N SER A 325 2.60 -9.40 -2.15
CA SER A 325 3.20 -8.27 -2.87
C SER A 325 4.54 -8.70 -3.46
N SER A 326 4.64 -8.83 -4.79
CA SER A 326 5.91 -9.07 -5.47
C SER A 326 6.85 -7.90 -5.17
N PHE A 327 7.82 -8.12 -4.28
CA PHE A 327 8.77 -7.09 -3.85
C PHE A 327 9.58 -6.51 -5.02
N ASP A 328 9.63 -7.20 -6.16
CA ASP A 328 10.19 -6.71 -7.42
C ASP A 328 9.48 -5.44 -7.94
N GLN A 329 8.15 -5.35 -7.80
CA GLN A 329 7.39 -4.16 -8.20
C GLN A 329 7.63 -2.99 -7.24
N ILE A 330 7.83 -3.28 -5.95
CA ILE A 330 8.20 -2.29 -4.94
C ILE A 330 9.61 -1.75 -5.26
N TYR A 331 10.52 -2.64 -5.64
CA TYR A 331 11.89 -2.32 -6.04
C TYR A 331 11.94 -1.40 -7.27
N ALA A 332 11.23 -1.73 -8.36
CA ALA A 332 11.21 -0.90 -9.57
C ALA A 332 10.79 0.54 -9.26
N ARG A 333 9.93 0.72 -8.24
CA ARG A 333 9.47 2.02 -7.76
C ARG A 333 10.47 2.70 -6.82
N PHE A 334 11.33 1.95 -6.11
CA PHE A 334 12.42 2.52 -5.33
C PHE A 334 13.48 3.21 -6.21
N LEU A 335 13.75 2.66 -7.40
CA LEU A 335 14.65 3.29 -8.37
C LEU A 335 14.15 4.69 -8.80
N LEU A 336 12.83 4.95 -8.77
CA LEU A 336 12.29 6.25 -9.14
C LEU A 336 12.42 7.31 -8.04
N LEU A 337 13.02 6.97 -6.89
CA LEU A 337 13.11 7.87 -5.75
C LEU A 337 14.23 8.90 -5.88
N SER A 338 13.95 10.09 -5.37
CA SER A 338 14.90 11.19 -5.21
C SER A 338 15.07 11.52 -3.73
N ALA A 339 16.13 12.25 -3.39
CA ALA A 339 16.41 12.66 -2.02
C ALA A 339 15.36 13.59 -1.39
N SER A 340 14.48 14.21 -2.20
CA SER A 340 13.36 15.04 -1.71
C SER A 340 12.13 14.21 -1.30
N ASN A 341 12.13 12.91 -1.55
CA ASN A 341 10.97 12.07 -1.30
C ASN A 341 10.94 11.55 0.15
N ALA A 342 9.73 11.39 0.66
CA ALA A 342 9.43 10.58 1.84
C ALA A 342 8.69 9.32 1.41
N ILE A 343 8.96 8.20 2.07
CA ILE A 343 8.38 6.90 1.74
C ILE A 343 7.32 6.58 2.78
N HIS A 344 6.12 6.25 2.32
CA HIS A 344 5.02 5.79 3.15
C HIS A 344 4.72 4.33 2.81
N PHE A 345 5.15 3.41 3.66
CA PHE A 345 4.76 2.01 3.62
C PHE A 345 3.41 1.84 4.30
N ASP A 346 2.39 1.47 3.53
CA ASP A 346 1.06 1.16 4.02
C ASP A 346 0.92 -0.36 4.13
N ILE A 347 1.03 -0.86 5.35
CA ILE A 347 1.24 -2.27 5.64
C ILE A 347 -0.07 -2.87 6.16
N GLY A 348 -0.68 -3.73 5.33
CA GLY A 348 -1.86 -4.53 5.69
C GLY A 348 -1.50 -5.97 6.02
N SER A 349 -2.41 -6.90 5.75
CA SER A 349 -2.18 -8.34 5.92
C SER A 349 -1.09 -8.87 4.97
N ILE A 350 -0.18 -9.72 5.45
CA ILE A 350 0.99 -10.23 4.70
C ILE A 350 1.16 -11.72 4.92
N GLU A 351 1.51 -12.44 3.86
CA GLU A 351 1.79 -13.87 3.91
C GLU A 351 3.25 -14.16 4.33
N ASN A 352 4.23 -13.50 3.68
CA ASN A 352 5.66 -13.71 3.97
C ASN A 352 6.28 -12.61 4.87
N ILE A 353 6.00 -12.70 6.18
CA ILE A 353 6.51 -11.75 7.17
C ILE A 353 8.04 -11.80 7.30
N ASN A 354 8.67 -12.97 7.09
CA ASN A 354 10.13 -13.13 7.23
C ASN A 354 10.92 -12.35 6.18
N LEU A 355 10.46 -12.36 4.92
CA LEU A 355 11.05 -11.56 3.86
C LEU A 355 10.90 -10.06 4.17
N LEU A 356 9.69 -9.63 4.56
CA LEU A 356 9.46 -8.23 4.94
C LEU A 356 10.38 -7.81 6.09
N ASN A 357 10.52 -8.63 7.13
CA ASN A 357 11.41 -8.35 8.26
C ASN A 357 12.84 -8.07 7.78
N SER A 358 13.37 -8.88 6.87
CA SER A 358 14.73 -8.73 6.36
C SER A 358 14.90 -7.43 5.55
N ILE A 359 13.90 -7.10 4.72
CA ILE A 359 13.87 -5.87 3.93
C ILE A 359 13.81 -4.65 4.85
N LEU A 360 12.82 -4.61 5.76
CA LEU A 360 12.62 -3.47 6.66
C LEU A 360 13.80 -3.27 7.61
N PHE A 361 14.38 -4.36 8.12
CA PHE A 361 15.60 -4.30 8.91
C PHE A 361 16.73 -3.61 8.14
N CYS A 362 16.99 -4.04 6.90
CA CYS A 362 18.05 -3.47 6.07
C CYS A 362 17.77 -2.01 5.68
N LEU A 363 16.52 -1.67 5.31
CA LEU A 363 16.15 -0.30 4.93
C LEU A 363 16.19 0.67 6.11
N CYS A 364 15.78 0.24 7.30
CA CYS A 364 15.79 1.08 8.50
C CYS A 364 17.21 1.31 9.03
N LEU A 365 18.06 0.28 9.04
CA LEU A 365 19.40 0.36 9.64
C LEU A 365 20.48 0.78 8.65
N PHE A 366 20.53 0.13 7.48
CA PHE A 366 21.62 0.31 6.51
C PHE A 366 21.26 1.28 5.39
N ARG A 367 19.98 1.68 5.29
CA ARG A 367 19.43 2.47 4.19
C ARG A 367 19.67 1.84 2.82
N SER A 368 19.87 0.53 2.78
CA SER A 368 20.16 -0.18 1.55
C SER A 368 19.79 -1.64 1.72
N TYR A 369 19.41 -2.25 0.61
CA TYR A 369 19.03 -3.65 0.55
C TYR A 369 19.45 -4.21 -0.80
N SER A 370 19.95 -5.45 -0.79
CA SER A 370 20.29 -6.22 -1.99
C SER A 370 19.40 -7.45 -2.07
N PHE A 371 18.75 -7.64 -3.21
CA PHE A 371 17.94 -8.82 -3.51
C PHE A 371 18.34 -9.35 -4.87
N SER A 372 18.78 -10.61 -4.95
CA SER A 372 19.32 -11.16 -6.20
C SER A 372 20.42 -10.23 -6.77
N GLN A 373 20.35 -9.87 -8.07
CA GLN A 373 21.28 -8.95 -8.73
C GLN A 373 20.87 -7.47 -8.63
N THR A 374 19.86 -7.13 -7.83
CA THR A 374 19.37 -5.76 -7.72
C THR A 374 19.69 -5.15 -6.36
N VAL A 375 20.01 -3.86 -6.36
CA VAL A 375 20.48 -3.15 -5.18
C VAL A 375 19.74 -1.82 -5.09
N THR A 376 19.16 -1.55 -3.93
CA THR A 376 18.54 -0.26 -3.61
C THR A 376 19.37 0.45 -2.55
N TYR A 377 19.54 1.75 -2.73
CA TYR A 377 20.10 2.66 -1.74
C TYR A 377 19.14 3.83 -1.53
N LEU A 378 18.84 4.11 -0.27
CA LEU A 378 18.04 5.25 0.17
C LEU A 378 18.96 6.30 0.80
N PRO A 379 18.84 7.58 0.43
CA PRO A 379 19.54 8.65 1.12
C PRO A 379 19.23 8.68 2.62
N ILE A 380 20.23 8.97 3.46
CA ILE A 380 20.10 9.01 4.93
C ILE A 380 18.98 9.96 5.41
N ASN A 381 18.74 11.04 4.66
CA ASN A 381 17.75 12.07 4.98
C ASN A 381 16.32 11.73 4.51
N THR A 382 16.12 10.57 3.88
CA THR A 382 14.80 10.08 3.47
C THR A 382 14.00 9.65 4.69
N PHE A 383 12.79 10.19 4.81
CA PHE A 383 11.84 9.79 5.86
C PHE A 383 11.14 8.48 5.46
N LEU A 384 11.09 7.52 6.39
CA LEU A 384 10.35 6.27 6.25
C LEU A 384 9.17 6.29 7.23
N TYR A 385 7.95 6.21 6.70
CA TYR A 385 6.74 6.08 7.49
C TYR A 385 6.17 4.68 7.31
N PHE A 386 5.84 4.03 8.42
CA PHE A 386 5.21 2.71 8.45
C PHE A 386 3.80 2.87 9.00
N GLU A 387 2.80 2.88 8.13
CA GLU A 387 1.39 2.88 8.52
C GLU A 387 0.93 1.45 8.74
N LEU A 388 0.41 1.15 9.93
CA LEU A 388 -0.19 -0.14 10.25
C LEU A 388 -1.72 -0.08 10.24
N GLU A 389 -2.34 -1.19 9.83
CA GLU A 389 -3.77 -1.39 10.03
C GLU A 389 -4.19 -1.19 11.50
N SER A 390 -5.45 -0.82 11.70
CA SER A 390 -5.94 -0.40 13.02
C SER A 390 -6.32 -1.61 13.86
N SER A 391 -5.84 -1.66 15.11
CA SER A 391 -5.79 -2.90 15.92
C SER A 391 -7.16 -3.36 16.44
N PRO A 392 -7.44 -4.67 16.36
CA PRO A 392 -7.05 -5.64 17.41
C PRO A 392 -5.90 -6.59 17.04
N PHE A 393 -5.47 -6.63 15.77
CA PHE A 393 -4.39 -7.52 15.31
C PHE A 393 -3.01 -6.90 15.60
N PHE A 394 -2.66 -6.87 16.89
CA PHE A 394 -1.34 -6.46 17.40
C PHE A 394 -0.17 -7.31 16.86
N LYS A 395 -0.47 -8.37 16.08
CA LYS A 395 0.48 -9.38 15.62
C LYS A 395 1.59 -8.77 14.77
N LEU A 396 1.28 -7.95 13.76
CA LEU A 396 2.31 -7.37 12.88
C LEU A 396 3.31 -6.46 13.62
N ASN A 397 2.87 -5.73 14.65
CA ASN A 397 3.77 -4.92 15.47
C ASN A 397 4.71 -5.79 16.32
N GLN A 398 4.29 -7.01 16.69
CA GLN A 398 5.11 -7.97 17.41
C GLN A 398 5.99 -8.82 16.49
N ASP A 399 5.48 -9.16 15.31
CA ASP A 399 6.12 -10.02 14.32
C ASP A 399 7.17 -9.27 13.50
N ILE A 400 7.02 -7.95 13.31
CA ILE A 400 8.02 -7.11 12.64
C ILE A 400 8.98 -6.53 13.69
N TYR A 401 10.16 -7.14 13.81
CA TYR A 401 11.04 -6.90 14.96
C TYR A 401 11.59 -5.47 15.04
N ILE A 402 11.88 -4.84 13.89
CA ILE A 402 12.47 -3.49 13.87
C ILE A 402 11.51 -2.43 14.44
N PHE A 403 10.19 -2.65 14.40
CA PHE A 403 9.18 -1.71 14.89
C PHE A 403 9.27 -1.45 16.38
N ARG A 404 9.79 -2.41 17.16
CA ARG A 404 10.01 -2.27 18.60
C ARG A 404 10.98 -1.14 18.96
N TYR A 405 11.81 -0.73 18.00
CA TYR A 405 12.85 0.29 18.19
C TYR A 405 12.54 1.63 17.50
N LEU A 406 11.44 1.72 16.73
CA LEU A 406 11.07 2.93 16.01
C LEU A 406 10.32 3.94 16.89
N GLU A 407 10.37 5.22 16.52
CA GLU A 407 9.48 6.22 17.10
C GLU A 407 8.04 5.91 16.68
N SER A 408 7.18 5.64 17.67
CA SER A 408 5.79 5.23 17.43
C SER A 408 4.82 6.35 17.78
N THR A 409 3.96 6.68 16.82
CA THR A 409 2.80 7.55 17.00
C THR A 409 1.53 6.72 16.93
N ILE A 410 0.76 6.72 18.03
CA ILE A 410 -0.53 6.03 18.10
C ILE A 410 -1.63 7.08 18.16
N ILE A 411 -2.46 7.13 17.13
CA ILE A 411 -3.65 8.00 17.11
C ILE A 411 -4.77 7.27 17.86
N ASN A 412 -5.06 7.76 19.07
CA ASN A 412 -6.01 7.12 19.97
C ASN A 412 -7.45 7.56 19.75
N ASP A 413 -7.65 8.85 19.45
CA ASP A 413 -8.96 9.49 19.52
C ASP A 413 -9.25 10.36 18.30
N PHE A 414 -10.55 10.53 18.05
CA PHE A 414 -11.05 11.52 17.12
C PHE A 414 -10.92 12.91 17.74
N ASP A 415 -10.07 13.77 17.16
CA ASP A 415 -9.72 15.08 17.71
C ASP A 415 -10.19 16.22 16.82
N LEU A 416 -11.22 16.95 17.28
CA LEU A 416 -11.79 18.10 16.59
C LEU A 416 -10.81 19.26 16.39
N ASN A 417 -9.67 19.31 17.09
CA ASN A 417 -8.65 20.32 16.81
C ASN A 417 -8.06 20.18 15.40
N ASN A 418 -8.14 19.00 14.80
CA ASN A 418 -7.71 18.76 13.42
C ASN A 418 -8.82 19.04 12.38
N LEU A 419 -9.96 19.60 12.81
CA LEU A 419 -11.07 19.92 11.93
C LEU A 419 -10.72 21.09 11.01
N ILE A 420 -10.82 20.85 9.70
CA ILE A 420 -10.71 21.92 8.69
C ILE A 420 -12.08 22.60 8.57
N TYR A 421 -12.35 23.57 9.45
CA TYR A 421 -13.66 24.23 9.53
C TYR A 421 -14.04 25.02 8.26
N GLU A 422 -13.07 25.38 7.42
CA GLU A 422 -13.26 26.15 6.18
C GLU A 422 -13.79 25.29 5.01
N GLU A 423 -13.97 23.98 5.21
CA GLU A 423 -14.57 23.13 4.18
C GLU A 423 -16.00 23.61 3.83
N SER A 424 -16.26 23.83 2.54
CA SER A 424 -17.52 24.39 2.04
C SER A 424 -18.76 23.57 2.45
N ARG A 425 -18.68 22.24 2.39
CA ARG A 425 -19.77 21.34 2.78
C ARG A 425 -20.05 21.39 4.28
N LEU A 426 -18.99 21.38 5.10
CA LEU A 426 -19.10 21.51 6.55
C LEU A 426 -19.75 22.84 6.95
N LEU A 427 -19.30 23.96 6.36
CA LEU A 427 -19.89 25.27 6.61
C LEU A 427 -21.36 25.33 6.21
N TYR A 428 -21.74 24.73 5.08
CA TYR A 428 -23.14 24.66 4.65
C TYR A 428 -23.99 23.88 5.66
N VAL A 429 -23.53 22.71 6.09
CA VAL A 429 -24.19 21.89 7.10
C VAL A 429 -24.30 22.64 8.43
N ALA A 430 -23.22 23.26 8.89
CA ALA A 430 -23.18 24.01 10.15
C ALA A 430 -24.18 25.19 10.14
N ARG A 431 -24.32 25.92 9.02
CA ARG A 431 -25.31 26.99 8.89
C ARG A 431 -26.74 26.48 9.02
N TYR A 432 -27.05 25.34 8.39
CA TYR A 432 -28.36 24.71 8.52
C TYR A 432 -28.62 24.27 9.97
N LEU A 433 -27.69 23.57 10.60
CA LEU A 433 -27.82 23.13 11.98
C LEU A 433 -28.00 24.32 12.94
N TYR A 434 -27.25 25.41 12.73
CA TYR A 434 -27.42 26.65 13.49
C TYR A 434 -28.83 27.25 13.30
N ALA A 435 -29.31 27.31 12.07
CA ALA A 435 -30.63 27.84 11.77
C ALA A 435 -31.76 26.98 12.37
N ILE A 436 -31.58 25.65 12.45
CA ILE A 436 -32.50 24.73 13.13
C ILE A 436 -32.52 25.05 14.63
N ASP A 437 -31.35 25.20 15.26
CA ASP A 437 -31.23 25.52 16.68
C ASP A 437 -31.84 26.86 17.05
N LYS A 438 -31.69 27.86 16.18
CA LYS A 438 -32.30 29.18 16.34
C LYS A 438 -33.75 29.25 15.86
N LYS A 439 -34.30 28.14 15.36
CA LYS A 439 -35.64 28.05 14.76
C LYS A 439 -35.85 29.08 13.63
N ILE A 440 -34.79 29.48 12.93
CA ILE A 440 -34.84 30.42 11.80
C ILE A 440 -35.45 29.75 10.56
N ILE A 441 -35.22 28.44 10.39
CA ILE A 441 -35.74 27.66 9.25
C ILE A 441 -37.26 27.70 9.18
N LYS A 442 -37.97 27.98 10.29
CA LYS A 442 -39.44 28.05 10.28
C LYS A 442 -39.99 29.15 9.37
N ASP A 443 -39.29 30.29 9.29
CA ASP A 443 -39.79 31.49 8.60
C ASP A 443 -38.87 31.98 7.46
N LYS A 444 -37.68 31.40 7.29
CA LYS A 444 -36.67 31.93 6.36
C LYS A 444 -35.93 30.82 5.60
N GLU A 445 -35.65 31.10 4.32
CA GLU A 445 -34.73 30.31 3.51
C GLU A 445 -33.26 30.61 3.83
N ILE A 446 -32.43 29.57 3.90
CA ILE A 446 -31.01 29.72 4.20
C ILE A 446 -30.24 29.93 2.89
N ASN A 447 -29.87 31.18 2.62
CA ASN A 447 -29.05 31.52 1.46
C ASN A 447 -27.56 31.37 1.77
N VAL A 448 -26.81 30.75 0.85
CA VAL A 448 -25.35 30.50 0.97
C VAL A 448 -24.52 31.80 1.09
N VAL A 449 -25.06 32.92 0.62
CA VAL A 449 -24.30 34.15 0.38
C VAL A 449 -24.43 35.18 1.50
N SER A 450 -25.49 35.15 2.29
CA SER A 450 -25.74 36.22 3.26
C SER A 450 -26.56 35.74 4.45
N GLU A 451 -25.88 35.68 5.60
CA GLU A 451 -26.33 36.04 6.96
C GLU A 451 -25.74 35.06 7.99
N GLN A 452 -24.87 35.61 8.84
CA GLN A 452 -24.08 35.00 9.93
C GLN A 452 -22.86 34.15 9.53
N SER A 453 -21.68 34.70 9.86
CA SER A 453 -20.41 33.97 9.85
C SER A 453 -20.40 32.93 10.97
N ILE A 454 -20.49 31.65 10.62
CA ILE A 454 -20.21 30.55 11.55
C ILE A 454 -18.73 30.60 11.91
N THR A 455 -18.42 30.79 13.19
CA THR A 455 -17.04 30.72 13.69
C THR A 455 -16.63 29.27 13.92
N ALA A 456 -15.32 29.00 14.01
CA ALA A 456 -14.79 27.67 14.31
C ALA A 456 -15.38 27.08 15.61
N HIS A 457 -15.50 27.90 16.67
CA HIS A 457 -16.11 27.49 17.94
C HIS A 457 -17.58 27.07 17.76
N MET A 458 -18.38 27.87 17.06
CA MET A 458 -19.78 27.54 16.81
C MET A 458 -19.92 26.25 16.00
N CYS A 459 -19.04 26.03 15.01
CA CYS A 459 -19.01 24.80 14.24
C CYS A 459 -18.72 23.58 15.13
N ILE A 460 -17.73 23.69 16.03
CA ILE A 460 -17.37 22.64 16.99
C ILE A 460 -18.56 22.32 17.91
N ASP A 461 -19.26 23.34 18.43
CA ASP A 461 -20.45 23.14 19.28
C ASP A 461 -21.57 22.38 18.55
N LEU A 462 -21.82 22.72 17.29
CA LEU A 462 -22.81 22.05 16.47
C LEU A 462 -22.42 20.60 16.17
N VAL A 463 -21.15 20.33 15.86
CA VAL A 463 -20.65 18.97 15.66
C VAL A 463 -20.76 18.16 16.96
N ASN A 464 -20.42 18.76 18.10
CA ASN A 464 -20.57 18.11 19.40
C ASN A 464 -22.02 17.68 19.65
N LYS A 465 -22.97 18.59 19.40
CA LYS A 465 -24.39 18.35 19.63
C LYS A 465 -25.00 17.32 18.67
N TYR A 466 -24.78 17.47 17.38
CA TYR A 466 -25.50 16.69 16.36
C TYR A 466 -24.79 15.39 15.96
N PHE A 467 -23.46 15.32 16.08
CA PHE A 467 -22.69 14.13 15.71
C PHE A 467 -22.19 13.34 16.92
N ILE A 468 -21.63 14.00 17.94
CA ILE A 468 -20.91 13.33 19.03
C ILE A 468 -21.83 12.89 20.17
N GLN A 469 -22.77 13.74 20.62
CA GLN A 469 -23.53 13.55 21.86
C GLN A 469 -24.23 12.18 21.97
N ASN A 470 -24.70 11.63 20.86
CA ASN A 470 -25.46 10.37 20.81
C ASN A 470 -24.62 9.17 20.34
N LYS A 471 -23.30 9.31 20.24
CA LYS A 471 -22.38 8.26 19.77
C LYS A 471 -21.40 7.85 20.86
N ASP A 472 -20.97 6.59 20.81
CA ASP A 472 -19.89 6.13 21.68
C ASP A 472 -18.57 6.75 21.23
N LYS A 473 -17.96 7.54 22.12
CA LYS A 473 -16.70 8.25 21.89
C LYS A 473 -15.56 7.31 21.51
N ASN A 474 -15.58 6.05 21.97
CA ASN A 474 -14.54 5.06 21.68
C ASN A 474 -14.50 4.63 20.21
N TYR A 475 -15.60 4.84 19.47
CA TYR A 475 -15.74 4.38 18.09
C TYR A 475 -15.88 5.50 17.08
N LEU A 476 -15.66 6.77 17.48
CA LEU A 476 -15.71 7.93 16.59
C LEU A 476 -14.51 7.94 15.64
N SER A 477 -14.78 8.26 14.37
CA SER A 477 -13.77 8.31 13.32
C SER A 477 -14.06 9.41 12.30
N TRP A 478 -13.01 9.91 11.65
CA TRP A 478 -13.13 10.89 10.56
C TRP A 478 -13.95 10.35 9.39
N THR A 479 -13.91 9.04 9.14
CA THR A 479 -14.74 8.40 8.12
C THR A 479 -16.24 8.56 8.43
N GLN A 480 -16.66 8.27 9.66
CA GLN A 480 -18.06 8.46 10.07
C GLN A 480 -18.46 9.94 10.05
N PHE A 481 -17.55 10.83 10.47
CA PHE A 481 -17.80 12.26 10.46
C PHE A 481 -18.01 12.78 9.03
N LYS A 482 -17.16 12.35 8.09
CA LYS A 482 -17.29 12.73 6.67
C LYS A 482 -18.59 12.22 6.05
N ILE A 483 -18.97 10.97 6.35
CA ILE A 483 -20.26 10.40 5.91
C ILE A 483 -21.43 11.24 6.48
N PHE A 484 -21.37 11.60 7.76
CA PHE A 484 -22.37 12.45 8.40
C PHE A 484 -22.51 13.81 7.69
N ILE A 485 -21.39 14.51 7.46
CA ILE A 485 -21.38 15.81 6.78
C ILE A 485 -21.96 15.71 5.37
N ASN A 486 -21.55 14.70 4.60
CA ASN A 486 -22.04 14.56 3.23
C ASN A 486 -23.53 14.23 3.17
N VAL A 487 -24.02 13.27 3.96
CA VAL A 487 -25.45 12.93 3.99
C VAL A 487 -26.29 14.16 4.35
N PHE A 488 -25.86 14.92 5.36
CA PHE A 488 -26.57 16.13 5.79
C PHE A 488 -26.50 17.24 4.74
N TYR A 489 -25.37 17.38 4.06
CA TYR A 489 -25.23 18.33 2.95
C TYR A 489 -26.25 18.05 1.85
N HIS A 490 -26.39 16.79 1.41
CA HIS A 490 -27.36 16.41 0.38
C HIS A 490 -28.80 16.60 0.86
N LEU A 491 -29.09 16.22 2.10
CA LEU A 491 -30.40 16.44 2.73
C LEU A 491 -30.78 17.93 2.70
N PHE A 492 -29.91 18.79 3.21
CA PHE A 492 -30.17 20.23 3.32
C PHE A 492 -30.22 20.92 1.97
N ASN A 493 -29.33 20.57 1.05
CA ASN A 493 -29.35 21.09 -0.32
C ASN A 493 -30.65 20.72 -1.04
N GLY A 494 -31.10 19.47 -0.93
CA GLY A 494 -32.38 19.05 -1.51
C GLY A 494 -33.59 19.71 -0.82
N PHE A 495 -33.58 19.79 0.52
CA PHE A 495 -34.61 20.48 1.29
C PHE A 495 -34.76 21.95 0.87
N SER A 496 -33.64 22.64 0.64
CA SER A 496 -33.61 24.06 0.22
C SER A 496 -34.23 24.33 -1.15
N LYS A 497 -34.23 23.32 -2.03
CA LYS A 497 -34.67 23.44 -3.43
C LYS A 497 -36.01 22.78 -3.70
N CYS A 498 -36.49 21.98 -2.76
CA CYS A 498 -37.74 21.25 -2.87
C CYS A 498 -38.92 22.21 -2.75
N GLY A 499 -39.72 22.33 -3.82
CA GLY A 499 -40.88 23.23 -3.87
C GLY A 499 -41.91 22.97 -2.77
N TYR A 500 -42.02 21.73 -2.29
CA TYR A 500 -42.88 21.37 -1.16
C TYR A 500 -42.39 21.99 0.15
N PHE A 501 -41.08 22.13 0.34
CA PHE A 501 -40.49 22.53 1.62
C PHE A 501 -40.12 24.01 1.72
N LEU A 502 -40.48 24.82 0.73
CA LEU A 502 -40.29 26.28 0.76
C LEU A 502 -41.19 26.95 1.80
N VAL A 503 -40.71 28.05 2.39
CA VAL A 503 -41.48 28.86 3.38
C VAL A 503 -42.86 29.23 2.83
N ASP A 504 -42.91 29.73 1.60
CA ASP A 504 -44.15 30.23 0.99
C ASP A 504 -45.19 29.12 0.76
N THR A 505 -44.75 27.87 0.60
CA THR A 505 -45.61 26.70 0.41
C THR A 505 -46.18 26.21 1.74
N LEU A 506 -45.43 26.36 2.84
CA LEU A 506 -45.76 25.88 4.19
C LEU A 506 -46.38 26.98 5.04
N ARG A 507 -47.72 27.07 5.06
CA ARG A 507 -48.46 28.04 5.89
C ARG A 507 -48.40 27.79 7.41
N GLU A 508 -47.79 26.68 7.85
CA GLU A 508 -47.59 26.32 9.25
C GLU A 508 -46.07 26.21 9.53
N PRO A 509 -45.43 27.27 10.06
CA PRO A 509 -43.97 27.30 10.28
C PRO A 509 -43.44 26.18 11.17
N GLN A 510 -44.25 25.71 12.14
CA GLN A 510 -43.86 24.60 13.02
C GLN A 510 -43.77 23.27 12.27
N LEU A 511 -44.63 23.05 11.27
CA LEU A 511 -44.63 21.82 10.48
C LEU A 511 -43.36 21.70 9.65
N ARG A 512 -42.83 22.82 9.14
CA ARG A 512 -41.54 22.86 8.45
C ARG A 512 -40.39 22.38 9.35
N MET A 513 -40.39 22.82 10.61
CA MET A 513 -39.45 22.38 11.63
C MET A 513 -39.61 20.89 11.95
N ASP A 514 -40.85 20.40 12.07
CA ASP A 514 -41.13 19.00 12.38
C ASP A 514 -40.68 18.07 11.24
N ILE A 515 -40.80 18.51 9.99
CA ILE A 515 -40.34 17.78 8.80
C ILE A 515 -38.80 17.67 8.80
N ILE A 516 -38.09 18.79 8.95
CA ILE A 516 -36.63 18.75 8.92
C ILE A 516 -36.08 17.96 10.10
N GLN A 517 -36.71 18.04 11.28
CA GLN A 517 -36.34 17.23 12.44
C GLN A 517 -36.55 15.73 12.17
N ALA A 518 -37.67 15.35 11.54
CA ALA A 518 -37.92 13.97 11.15
C ALA A 518 -36.85 13.44 10.17
N PHE A 519 -36.38 14.27 9.24
CA PHE A 519 -35.29 13.91 8.33
C PHE A 519 -33.93 13.81 9.02
N LEU A 520 -33.65 14.68 10.00
CA LEU A 520 -32.44 14.62 10.81
C LEU A 520 -32.36 13.32 11.61
N ASP A 521 -33.44 12.97 12.31
CA ASP A 521 -33.52 11.77 13.15
C ASP A 521 -33.31 10.50 12.31
N SER A 522 -33.96 10.47 11.14
CA SER A 522 -33.79 9.44 10.10
C SER A 522 -32.35 9.33 9.59
N SER A 523 -31.72 10.45 9.23
CA SER A 523 -30.36 10.48 8.67
C SER A 523 -29.32 10.06 9.72
N ASN A 524 -29.56 10.41 10.99
CA ASN A 524 -28.75 9.95 12.11
C ASN A 524 -28.83 8.43 12.31
N GLN A 525 -30.02 7.85 12.17
CA GLN A 525 -30.21 6.41 12.21
C GLN A 525 -29.41 5.73 11.07
N PHE A 526 -29.51 6.24 9.85
CA PHE A 526 -28.81 5.73 8.67
C PHE A 526 -27.27 5.77 8.81
N THR A 527 -26.73 6.87 9.33
CA THR A 527 -25.27 7.04 9.50
C THR A 527 -24.71 6.28 10.72
N SER A 528 -25.55 5.78 11.62
CA SER A 528 -25.13 5.14 12.88
C SER A 528 -25.27 3.61 12.88
N ILE A 529 -26.29 3.05 12.19
CA ILE A 529 -26.61 1.61 12.22
C ILE A 529 -25.48 0.71 11.70
N SER A 530 -24.68 1.15 10.72
CA SER A 530 -23.72 0.27 10.04
C SER A 530 -22.34 0.14 10.70
N VAL A 531 -22.00 0.99 11.67
CA VAL A 531 -20.62 1.08 12.18
C VAL A 531 -20.48 0.64 13.63
N LYS A 532 -21.53 0.78 14.45
CA LYS A 532 -21.47 0.47 15.88
C LYS A 532 -21.43 -1.04 16.16
N SER A 533 -22.34 -1.83 15.56
CA SER A 533 -22.42 -3.29 15.75
C SER A 533 -21.17 -4.04 15.28
N VAL A 534 -20.60 -3.60 14.15
CA VAL A 534 -19.38 -4.19 13.58
C VAL A 534 -18.17 -3.91 14.46
N ARG A 535 -18.05 -2.70 15.02
CA ARG A 535 -16.89 -2.28 15.81
C ARG A 535 -16.92 -2.78 17.27
N GLU A 536 -18.10 -2.83 17.88
CA GLU A 536 -18.27 -3.44 19.21
C GLU A 536 -17.82 -4.91 19.19
N ASN A 537 -18.18 -5.64 18.14
CA ASN A 537 -17.82 -7.06 17.99
C ASN A 537 -16.36 -7.27 17.54
N GLN A 538 -15.72 -6.31 16.89
CA GLN A 538 -14.28 -6.36 16.60
C GLN A 538 -13.42 -6.28 17.87
N SER A 539 -13.88 -5.54 18.89
CA SER A 539 -13.15 -5.38 20.16
C SER A 539 -13.14 -6.64 21.04
N THR A 540 -14.15 -7.51 20.88
CA THR A 540 -14.34 -8.77 21.62
C THR A 540 -13.68 -10.00 20.99
N LEU A 541 -13.09 -9.88 19.79
CA LEU A 541 -12.37 -10.94 19.06
C LEU A 541 -11.04 -11.39 19.73
N LYS A 542 -10.79 -11.01 20.98
CA LYS A 542 -9.55 -11.33 21.67
C LYS A 542 -9.38 -12.81 22.02
N ASN A 543 -10.44 -13.66 22.01
CA ASN A 543 -10.38 -14.97 22.70
C ASN A 543 -11.37 -16.11 22.28
N SER A 544 -11.88 -16.24 21.06
CA SER A 544 -12.77 -17.40 20.76
C SER A 544 -12.66 -18.01 19.36
N GLU A 545 -12.67 -19.35 19.32
CA GLU A 545 -12.85 -20.21 18.13
C GLU A 545 -14.23 -20.04 17.45
N GLN A 546 -15.06 -19.10 17.93
CA GLN A 546 -16.43 -18.82 17.47
C GLN A 546 -16.51 -17.53 16.64
N ILE A 547 -15.55 -17.31 15.76
CA ILE A 547 -15.44 -16.12 14.89
C ILE A 547 -16.68 -15.98 13.99
N GLU A 548 -17.20 -17.09 13.48
CA GLU A 548 -18.30 -17.12 12.52
C GLU A 548 -19.64 -16.71 13.14
N ASP A 549 -19.93 -17.17 14.37
CA ASP A 549 -21.14 -16.80 15.12
C ASP A 549 -21.15 -15.34 15.58
N LEU A 550 -19.98 -14.78 15.91
CA LEU A 550 -19.83 -13.38 16.33
C LEU A 550 -19.92 -12.42 15.13
N LEU A 551 -19.36 -12.81 13.98
CA LEU A 551 -19.52 -12.06 12.72
C LEU A 551 -20.98 -12.05 12.26
N ASN A 552 -21.67 -13.19 12.32
CA ASN A 552 -23.10 -13.27 11.99
C ASN A 552 -23.98 -12.40 12.88
N LYS A 553 -23.64 -12.24 14.16
CA LYS A 553 -24.33 -11.30 15.08
C LYS A 553 -23.98 -9.83 14.83
N SER A 554 -22.85 -9.53 14.18
CA SER A 554 -22.38 -8.17 13.90
C SER A 554 -23.03 -7.53 12.66
N ILE A 555 -23.48 -8.38 11.73
CA ILE A 555 -24.12 -7.98 10.47
C ILE A 555 -25.56 -7.54 10.78
N VAL A 556 -25.87 -6.27 10.52
CA VAL A 556 -27.24 -5.78 10.60
C VAL A 556 -28.03 -6.36 9.43
N ARG A 557 -28.93 -7.31 9.72
CA ARG A 557 -29.75 -7.97 8.70
C ARG A 557 -30.76 -7.02 8.10
N TRP A 558 -30.91 -7.06 6.78
CA TRP A 558 -31.89 -6.23 6.06
C TRP A 558 -33.31 -6.34 6.64
N ASP A 559 -33.72 -7.54 7.03
CA ASP A 559 -35.07 -7.83 7.52
C ASP A 559 -35.40 -7.10 8.83
N THR A 560 -34.40 -6.77 9.64
CA THR A 560 -34.58 -6.11 10.94
C THR A 560 -34.53 -4.58 10.86
N ILE A 561 -34.08 -4.02 9.73
CA ILE A 561 -34.01 -2.57 9.55
C ILE A 561 -35.36 -2.03 9.08
N GLN A 562 -35.79 -0.92 9.66
CA GLN A 562 -36.91 -0.11 9.20
C GLN A 562 -36.36 1.23 8.68
N PRO A 563 -35.87 1.28 7.42
CA PRO A 563 -35.31 2.51 6.91
C PRO A 563 -36.45 3.51 6.70
N PHE A 564 -36.32 4.70 7.24
CA PHE A 564 -37.03 5.87 6.75
C PHE A 564 -35.98 6.90 6.35
N THR A 565 -36.00 7.43 5.14
CA THR A 565 -35.17 8.58 4.70
C THR A 565 -35.76 9.24 3.45
N VAL A 566 -35.13 10.31 2.96
CA VAL A 566 -35.56 11.04 1.76
C VAL A 566 -34.40 11.19 0.79
N VAL A 567 -34.70 10.94 -0.48
CA VAL A 567 -33.83 11.21 -1.63
C VAL A 567 -34.49 12.33 -2.43
N PHE A 568 -33.71 13.26 -2.95
CA PHE A 568 -34.23 14.30 -3.84
C PHE A 568 -33.89 13.98 -5.30
N THR A 569 -34.88 14.06 -6.18
CA THR A 569 -34.70 13.86 -7.62
C THR A 569 -33.89 15.00 -8.26
N HIS A 570 -33.53 14.89 -9.54
CA HIS A 570 -32.90 16.00 -10.27
C HIS A 570 -33.78 17.26 -10.31
N SER A 571 -35.10 17.08 -10.25
CA SER A 571 -36.09 18.16 -10.16
C SER A 571 -36.23 18.73 -8.74
N ASN A 572 -35.51 18.17 -7.76
CA ASN A 572 -35.62 18.44 -6.32
C ASN A 572 -36.95 17.98 -5.69
N ASP A 573 -37.64 17.03 -6.32
CA ASP A 573 -38.83 16.40 -5.73
C ASP A 573 -38.43 15.36 -4.68
N PRO A 574 -39.18 15.23 -3.57
CA PRO A 574 -38.85 14.27 -2.53
C PRO A 574 -39.31 12.86 -2.91
N LEU A 575 -38.40 11.91 -2.81
CA LEU A 575 -38.62 10.49 -2.98
C LEU A 575 -38.32 9.81 -1.64
N PHE A 576 -39.36 9.36 -0.96
CA PHE A 576 -39.26 8.79 0.38
C PHE A 576 -38.84 7.33 0.34
N VAL A 577 -37.88 6.94 1.16
CA VAL A 577 -37.39 5.57 1.26
C VAL A 577 -38.00 4.96 2.52
N TYR A 578 -38.88 3.97 2.37
CA TYR A 578 -39.49 3.21 3.46
C TYR A 578 -39.94 1.83 2.99
N LYS A 579 -40.10 0.87 3.92
CA LYS A 579 -40.61 -0.46 3.60
C LYS A 579 -42.13 -0.47 3.50
N ILE A 580 -42.80 0.11 4.50
CA ILE A 580 -44.26 0.26 4.50
C ILE A 580 -44.65 1.70 4.86
N PRO A 581 -45.79 2.22 4.36
CA PRO A 581 -46.21 3.61 4.65
C PRO A 581 -46.35 3.93 6.15
N ARG A 582 -46.55 2.91 6.98
CA ARG A 582 -46.61 3.04 8.46
C ARG A 582 -45.27 3.44 9.07
N ASP A 583 -44.16 3.19 8.40
CA ASP A 583 -42.81 3.57 8.85
C ASP A 583 -42.53 5.07 8.66
N VAL A 584 -43.38 5.77 7.90
CA VAL A 584 -43.25 7.21 7.66
C VAL A 584 -43.65 8.00 8.93
N PRO A 585 -42.86 9.00 9.35
CA PRO A 585 -43.20 9.87 10.47
C PRO A 585 -44.60 10.51 10.34
N LYS A 586 -45.35 10.52 11.45
CA LYS A 586 -46.72 11.05 11.49
C LYS A 586 -46.82 12.52 11.05
N SER A 587 -45.81 13.34 11.36
CA SER A 587 -45.75 14.76 10.94
C SER A 587 -45.78 14.90 9.41
N LEU A 588 -45.04 14.04 8.70
CA LEU A 588 -45.02 14.00 7.24
C LEU A 588 -46.32 13.48 6.65
N GLN A 589 -46.90 12.43 7.24
CA GLN A 589 -48.22 11.92 6.82
C GLN A 589 -49.29 13.01 6.96
N LEU A 590 -49.33 13.71 8.09
CA LEU A 590 -50.25 14.82 8.33
C LEU A 590 -50.05 15.94 7.30
N TYR A 591 -48.80 16.32 7.04
CA TYR A 591 -48.47 17.38 6.09
C TYR A 591 -48.99 17.11 4.68
N PHE A 592 -48.65 15.96 4.11
CA PHE A 592 -49.07 15.65 2.74
C PHE A 592 -50.57 15.35 2.64
N ASN A 593 -51.21 14.90 3.72
CA ASN A 593 -52.67 14.82 3.80
C ASN A 593 -53.34 16.21 3.78
N VAL A 594 -52.72 17.24 4.36
CA VAL A 594 -53.23 18.62 4.29
C VAL A 594 -53.00 19.22 2.91
N LEU A 595 -51.84 18.97 2.29
CA LEU A 595 -51.55 19.42 0.93
C LEU A 595 -52.49 18.80 -0.11
N SER A 596 -52.75 17.49 -0.02
CA SER A 596 -53.63 16.78 -0.95
C SER A 596 -55.07 17.27 -0.86
N ARG A 597 -55.54 17.64 0.34
CA ARG A 597 -56.89 18.21 0.56
C ARG A 597 -57.05 19.64 0.04
N LYS A 598 -55.98 20.44 0.02
CA LYS A 598 -56.01 21.84 -0.46
C LYS A 598 -55.89 21.95 -1.99
N SER A 599 -55.41 20.91 -2.65
CA SER A 599 -55.14 20.88 -4.09
C SER A 599 -56.30 20.26 -4.88
N ASN A 600 -57.47 20.89 -4.90
CA ASN A 600 -58.59 20.50 -5.79
C ASN A 600 -58.25 20.61 -7.30
N GLN A 601 -57.11 21.20 -7.67
CA GLN A 601 -56.61 21.26 -9.05
C GLN A 601 -55.69 20.08 -9.46
N TRP A 602 -55.27 19.22 -8.53
CA TRP A 602 -54.27 18.18 -8.81
C TRP A 602 -54.86 16.80 -9.15
N LEU A 603 -56.19 16.62 -9.02
CA LEU A 603 -56.87 15.35 -9.34
C LEU A 603 -57.19 15.16 -10.84
N ALA A 604 -56.80 16.08 -11.72
CA ALA A 604 -57.09 16.00 -13.15
C ALA A 604 -56.06 15.19 -13.97
N GLN A 605 -54.95 14.73 -13.38
CA GLN A 605 -54.04 13.79 -14.02
C GLN A 605 -53.74 12.66 -13.04
N GLY A 606 -54.24 11.46 -13.35
CA GLY A 606 -54.37 10.31 -12.47
C GLY A 606 -53.18 9.99 -11.57
N THR A 607 -53.53 9.70 -10.30
CA THR A 607 -52.81 8.91 -9.28
C THR A 607 -51.39 9.34 -8.93
N ASN A 608 -51.19 9.78 -7.68
CA ASN A 608 -50.21 9.14 -6.78
C ASN A 608 -50.35 9.69 -5.35
N ASP A 609 -50.79 8.83 -4.44
CA ASP A 609 -50.57 9.00 -3.00
C ASP A 609 -49.05 9.11 -2.78
N ILE A 610 -48.58 10.22 -2.20
CA ILE A 610 -47.13 10.47 -2.06
C ILE A 610 -46.44 9.40 -1.20
N PHE A 611 -47.21 8.75 -0.31
CA PHE A 611 -46.79 7.62 0.50
C PHE A 611 -47.41 6.31 -0.01
N THR A 612 -47.18 6.00 -1.29
CA THR A 612 -47.69 4.77 -1.91
C THR A 612 -47.12 3.53 -1.22
N ASP A 613 -47.95 2.50 -1.03
CA ASP A 613 -47.45 1.16 -0.70
C ASP A 613 -46.71 0.59 -1.90
N TYR A 614 -45.38 0.49 -1.81
CA TYR A 614 -44.54 0.06 -2.93
C TYR A 614 -44.87 -1.35 -3.41
N ASN A 615 -45.46 -2.20 -2.55
CA ASN A 615 -45.92 -3.54 -2.95
C ASN A 615 -47.08 -3.53 -3.95
N ARG A 616 -47.70 -2.37 -4.20
CA ARG A 616 -48.76 -2.19 -5.18
C ARG A 616 -48.28 -1.63 -6.51
N LEU A 617 -47.01 -1.26 -6.61
CA LEU A 617 -46.42 -0.67 -7.81
C LEU A 617 -45.89 -1.76 -8.74
N SER A 618 -46.09 -1.57 -10.04
CA SER A 618 -45.54 -2.45 -11.06
C SER A 618 -44.03 -2.20 -11.27
N HIS A 619 -43.37 -3.12 -12.00
CA HIS A 619 -41.99 -2.93 -12.46
C HIS A 619 -41.80 -1.56 -13.12
N LEU A 620 -42.72 -1.20 -14.02
CA LEU A 620 -42.69 0.06 -14.78
C LEU A 620 -42.82 1.28 -13.85
N ASP A 621 -43.70 1.22 -12.85
CA ASP A 621 -43.88 2.33 -11.89
C ASP A 621 -42.64 2.54 -11.04
N LEU A 622 -42.02 1.46 -10.57
CA LEU A 622 -40.78 1.50 -9.80
C LEU A 622 -39.60 1.98 -10.67
N PHE A 623 -39.54 1.54 -11.94
CA PHE A 623 -38.56 2.02 -12.91
C PHE A 623 -38.69 3.53 -13.13
N PHE A 624 -39.90 4.05 -13.37
CA PHE A 624 -40.11 5.50 -13.54
C PHE A 624 -39.65 6.30 -12.32
N LYS A 625 -39.89 5.79 -11.11
CA LYS A 625 -39.39 6.42 -9.89
C LYS A 625 -37.86 6.42 -9.83
N LEU A 626 -37.20 5.33 -10.20
CA LEU A 626 -35.72 5.26 -10.21
C LEU A 626 -35.09 6.17 -11.25
N VAL A 627 -35.61 6.20 -12.48
CA VAL A 627 -35.03 7.04 -13.54
C VAL A 627 -35.20 8.53 -13.25
N SER A 628 -36.13 8.93 -12.38
CA SER A 628 -36.24 10.32 -11.92
C SER A 628 -35.01 10.83 -11.15
N LEU A 629 -34.16 9.91 -10.65
CA LEU A 629 -32.89 10.21 -9.98
C LEU A 629 -31.73 10.45 -10.95
N SER A 630 -31.94 10.29 -12.26
CA SER A 630 -30.89 10.29 -13.27
C SER A 630 -31.31 10.98 -14.57
N ASN A 631 -30.39 11.70 -15.21
CA ASN A 631 -30.59 12.21 -16.57
C ASN A 631 -30.29 11.17 -17.67
N LYS A 632 -29.87 9.95 -17.30
CA LYS A 632 -29.50 8.88 -18.23
C LYS A 632 -30.60 8.58 -19.23
N TYR A 633 -31.84 8.45 -18.78
CA TYR A 633 -32.97 8.11 -19.64
C TYR A 633 -33.73 9.34 -20.15
N TRP A 634 -33.08 10.51 -20.15
CA TRP A 634 -33.69 11.78 -20.56
C TRP A 634 -33.24 12.24 -21.96
N ASN A 635 -31.93 12.46 -22.16
CA ASN A 635 -31.37 13.00 -23.41
C ASN A 635 -30.09 12.28 -23.86
N LYS A 636 -30.04 10.96 -23.66
CA LYS A 636 -28.90 10.12 -24.03
C LYS A 636 -29.32 8.97 -24.94
N ALA A 637 -28.33 8.39 -25.60
CA ALA A 637 -28.47 7.13 -26.32
C ALA A 637 -28.02 5.98 -25.41
N ILE A 638 -28.79 4.91 -25.33
CA ILE A 638 -28.58 3.79 -24.42
C ILE A 638 -28.41 2.49 -25.20
N CYS A 639 -27.43 1.69 -24.81
CA CYS A 639 -27.28 0.34 -25.33
C CYS A 639 -28.35 -0.58 -24.73
N LYS A 640 -29.16 -1.24 -25.55
CA LYS A 640 -30.21 -2.17 -25.09
C LYS A 640 -29.69 -3.47 -24.46
N GLN A 641 -28.39 -3.75 -24.55
CA GLN A 641 -27.78 -4.99 -24.06
C GLN A 641 -26.95 -4.76 -22.79
N CYS A 642 -26.07 -3.75 -22.78
CA CYS A 642 -25.25 -3.44 -21.61
C CYS A 642 -25.73 -2.23 -20.81
N PHE A 643 -26.83 -1.59 -21.21
CA PHE A 643 -27.42 -0.43 -20.56
C PHE A 643 -26.52 0.81 -20.40
N LYS A 644 -25.30 0.82 -20.94
CA LYS A 644 -24.40 1.99 -20.93
C LYS A 644 -24.98 3.18 -21.68
N GLN A 645 -24.70 4.38 -21.16
CA GLN A 645 -25.10 5.64 -21.75
C GLN A 645 -24.05 6.22 -22.70
N TYR A 646 -24.53 6.89 -23.73
CA TYR A 646 -23.74 7.53 -24.78
C TYR A 646 -24.32 8.92 -25.10
N PRO A 647 -23.49 9.83 -25.65
CA PRO A 647 -23.98 11.04 -26.31
C PRO A 647 -25.15 10.74 -27.25
N TYR A 648 -26.16 11.62 -27.26
CA TYR A 648 -27.38 11.44 -28.06
C TYR A 648 -27.12 11.25 -29.57
N GLN A 649 -25.99 11.78 -30.06
CA GLN A 649 -25.59 11.71 -31.46
C GLN A 649 -25.06 10.33 -31.86
N ASP A 650 -24.56 9.55 -30.91
CA ASP A 650 -24.00 8.24 -31.18
C ASP A 650 -25.08 7.27 -31.65
N SER A 651 -24.68 6.36 -32.54
CA SER A 651 -25.58 5.39 -33.17
C SER A 651 -25.28 3.96 -32.77
N THR A 652 -24.07 3.66 -32.30
CA THR A 652 -23.61 2.29 -32.01
C THR A 652 -22.87 2.20 -30.68
N CYS A 653 -23.15 1.16 -29.91
CA CYS A 653 -22.43 0.83 -28.68
C CYS A 653 -21.00 0.38 -29.02
N THR A 654 -19.98 0.97 -28.39
CA THR A 654 -18.57 0.62 -28.65
C THR A 654 -18.21 -0.78 -28.14
N GLU A 655 -18.88 -1.24 -27.07
CA GLU A 655 -18.63 -2.55 -26.47
C GLU A 655 -19.44 -3.67 -27.12
N CYS A 656 -20.75 -3.48 -27.27
CA CYS A 656 -21.65 -4.51 -27.80
C CYS A 656 -21.75 -4.49 -29.33
N ARG A 657 -21.28 -3.42 -29.99
CA ARG A 657 -21.37 -3.22 -31.45
C ARG A 657 -22.79 -3.30 -32.02
N ILE A 658 -23.79 -2.94 -31.21
CA ILE A 658 -25.21 -2.90 -31.61
C ILE A 658 -25.74 -1.46 -31.67
N PRO A 659 -26.83 -1.21 -32.42
CA PRO A 659 -27.48 0.10 -32.46
C PRO A 659 -27.98 0.57 -31.09
N LEU A 660 -27.77 1.85 -30.79
CA LEU A 660 -28.24 2.50 -29.58
C LEU A 660 -29.71 2.92 -29.71
N LYS A 661 -30.44 2.87 -28.60
CA LYS A 661 -31.81 3.38 -28.47
C LYS A 661 -31.77 4.78 -27.87
N LYS A 662 -32.58 5.70 -28.39
CA LYS A 662 -32.67 7.08 -27.90
C LYS A 662 -34.09 7.61 -28.01
N PRO A 663 -34.48 8.60 -27.19
CA PRO A 663 -35.79 9.22 -27.32
C PRO A 663 -35.90 9.94 -28.66
N LYS A 664 -37.10 9.95 -29.26
CA LYS A 664 -37.34 10.53 -30.59
C LYS A 664 -37.11 12.05 -30.61
N SER A 665 -37.41 12.71 -29.51
CA SER A 665 -37.17 14.14 -29.29
C SER A 665 -36.97 14.40 -27.80
N THR A 666 -36.82 15.68 -27.43
CA THR A 666 -36.78 16.11 -26.03
C THR A 666 -38.18 16.35 -25.44
N ASP A 667 -39.25 16.01 -26.17
CA ASP A 667 -40.62 16.11 -25.67
C ASP A 667 -40.87 15.08 -24.54
N THR A 668 -41.59 15.51 -23.51
CA THR A 668 -41.88 14.68 -22.32
C THR A 668 -42.57 13.36 -22.68
N ASN A 669 -43.43 13.33 -23.68
CA ASN A 669 -44.12 12.10 -24.09
C ASN A 669 -43.17 11.14 -24.80
N ASP A 670 -42.28 11.65 -25.66
CA ASP A 670 -41.27 10.84 -26.33
C ASP A 670 -40.26 10.27 -25.32
N ILE A 671 -39.90 11.04 -24.30
CA ILE A 671 -39.02 10.59 -23.21
C ILE A 671 -39.71 9.51 -22.38
N LYS A 672 -40.98 9.70 -21.99
CA LYS A 672 -41.74 8.69 -21.24
C LYS A 672 -41.91 7.40 -22.04
N GLN A 673 -42.17 7.51 -23.34
CA GLN A 673 -42.28 6.35 -24.22
C GLN A 673 -40.93 5.62 -24.33
N PHE A 674 -39.82 6.35 -24.47
CA PHE A 674 -38.48 5.78 -24.46
C PHE A 674 -38.15 5.08 -23.13
N GLN A 675 -38.45 5.72 -22.00
CA GLN A 675 -38.29 5.12 -20.68
C GLN A 675 -39.11 3.84 -20.51
N LYS A 676 -40.36 3.83 -21.00
CA LYS A 676 -41.21 2.64 -21.01
C LYS A 676 -40.60 1.50 -21.84
N GLU A 677 -40.13 1.80 -23.06
CA GLU A 677 -39.44 0.82 -23.90
C GLU A 677 -38.19 0.26 -23.21
N MET A 678 -37.41 1.11 -22.53
CA MET A 678 -36.24 0.66 -21.77
C MET A 678 -36.61 -0.19 -20.56
N SER A 679 -37.71 0.14 -19.87
CA SER A 679 -38.25 -0.66 -18.76
C SER A 679 -38.66 -2.06 -19.25
N GLU A 680 -39.38 -2.17 -20.37
CA GLU A 680 -39.79 -3.46 -20.95
C GLU A 680 -38.60 -4.32 -21.38
N ILE A 681 -37.51 -3.70 -21.82
CA ILE A 681 -36.25 -4.41 -22.13
C ILE A 681 -35.59 -4.90 -20.83
N LEU A 682 -35.51 -4.04 -19.81
CA LEU A 682 -34.91 -4.38 -18.52
C LEU A 682 -35.69 -5.49 -17.81
N GLU A 683 -37.02 -5.46 -17.83
CA GLU A 683 -37.90 -6.43 -17.15
C GLU A 683 -37.61 -7.87 -17.55
N ARG A 684 -37.15 -8.09 -18.80
CA ARG A 684 -36.78 -9.42 -19.32
C ARG A 684 -35.52 -9.99 -18.68
N GLU A 685 -34.60 -9.12 -18.27
CA GLU A 685 -33.33 -9.46 -17.66
C GLU A 685 -33.39 -9.36 -16.13
N TYR A 686 -34.15 -8.40 -15.61
CA TYR A 686 -34.24 -8.07 -14.20
C TYR A 686 -35.55 -7.36 -13.83
N VAL A 687 -36.32 -7.97 -12.95
CA VAL A 687 -37.55 -7.38 -12.41
C VAL A 687 -37.24 -6.55 -11.16
N ILE A 688 -37.44 -5.24 -11.27
CA ILE A 688 -37.44 -4.32 -10.14
C ILE A 688 -38.65 -4.63 -9.24
N THR A 689 -38.36 -5.15 -8.04
CA THR A 689 -39.34 -5.38 -6.97
C THR A 689 -39.29 -4.22 -5.97
N PRO A 690 -40.30 -4.06 -5.10
CA PRO A 690 -40.29 -3.05 -4.04
C PRO A 690 -39.06 -3.13 -3.14
N ASP A 691 -38.65 -4.35 -2.79
CA ASP A 691 -37.48 -4.61 -1.96
C ASP A 691 -36.18 -4.16 -2.64
N ASN A 692 -35.99 -4.55 -3.90
CA ASN A 692 -34.83 -4.14 -4.70
C ASN A 692 -34.82 -2.63 -4.92
N TYR A 693 -35.97 -2.02 -5.20
CA TYR A 693 -36.12 -0.57 -5.33
C TYR A 693 -35.61 0.17 -4.09
N ILE A 694 -36.06 -0.21 -2.88
CA ILE A 694 -35.61 0.44 -1.63
C ILE A 694 -34.09 0.25 -1.44
N LYS A 695 -33.56 -0.95 -1.67
CA LYS A 695 -32.11 -1.21 -1.60
C LYS A 695 -31.32 -0.33 -2.56
N MET A 696 -31.79 -0.18 -3.80
CA MET A 696 -31.18 0.66 -4.83
C MET A 696 -31.17 2.14 -4.41
N LEU A 697 -32.23 2.64 -3.77
CA LEU A 697 -32.27 4.00 -3.23
C LEU A 697 -31.26 4.23 -2.11
N LEU A 698 -31.08 3.25 -1.21
CA LEU A 698 -30.09 3.34 -0.13
C LEU A 698 -28.66 3.29 -0.67
N VAL A 699 -28.40 2.47 -1.70
CA VAL A 699 -27.13 2.44 -2.43
C VAL A 699 -26.88 3.79 -3.10
N TRP A 700 -27.88 4.33 -3.81
CA TRP A 700 -27.81 5.65 -4.44
C TRP A 700 -27.50 6.75 -3.43
N LEU A 701 -28.15 6.73 -2.25
CA LEU A 701 -27.91 7.71 -1.18
C LEU A 701 -26.47 7.64 -0.65
N ARG A 702 -25.90 6.44 -0.53
CA ARG A 702 -24.50 6.27 -0.14
C ARG A 702 -23.55 6.81 -1.20
N ILE A 703 -23.73 6.44 -2.47
CA ILE A 703 -22.88 6.88 -3.58
C ILE A 703 -22.92 8.40 -3.72
N SER A 704 -24.13 8.97 -3.75
CA SER A 704 -24.32 10.42 -3.85
C SER A 704 -23.68 11.18 -2.68
N SER A 705 -23.57 10.56 -1.50
CA SER A 705 -22.95 11.16 -0.31
C SER A 705 -21.44 10.85 -0.16
N ASP A 706 -20.75 10.40 -1.22
CA ASP A 706 -19.35 9.91 -1.17
C ASP A 706 -19.10 8.87 -0.05
N ALA A 707 -20.13 8.12 0.34
CA ALA A 707 -20.02 7.10 1.37
C ALA A 707 -19.68 5.74 0.73
N PRO A 708 -18.70 4.99 1.26
CA PRO A 708 -18.39 3.66 0.75
C PRO A 708 -19.61 2.74 0.77
N VAL A 709 -19.79 2.00 -0.33
CA VAL A 709 -20.80 0.95 -0.46
C VAL A 709 -20.11 -0.40 -0.39
N ILE A 710 -20.39 -1.14 0.66
CA ILE A 710 -20.01 -2.54 0.80
C ILE A 710 -21.32 -3.30 1.01
N ILE A 711 -21.63 -4.21 0.09
CA ILE A 711 -22.80 -5.08 0.17
C ILE A 711 -22.27 -6.48 0.45
N MET A 712 -22.78 -7.09 1.51
CA MET A 712 -22.48 -8.47 1.89
C MET A 712 -23.76 -9.27 1.72
N GLY A 713 -23.70 -10.38 0.99
CA GLY A 713 -24.76 -11.36 0.96
C GLY A 713 -24.25 -12.72 0.49
N GLU A 714 -25.16 -13.67 0.45
CA GLU A 714 -24.87 -15.06 0.13
C GLU A 714 -24.75 -15.24 -1.40
N THR A 715 -23.82 -16.09 -1.85
CA THR A 715 -23.56 -16.31 -3.28
C THR A 715 -24.82 -16.71 -4.04
N GLY A 716 -25.37 -15.75 -4.81
CA GLY A 716 -26.45 -15.93 -5.76
C GLY A 716 -26.34 -14.93 -6.92
N LYS A 717 -26.92 -15.24 -8.09
CA LYS A 717 -26.92 -14.36 -9.29
C LYS A 717 -27.53 -12.96 -9.05
N PHE A 718 -28.15 -12.70 -7.90
CA PHE A 718 -28.92 -11.50 -7.59
C PHE A 718 -28.08 -10.25 -7.28
N GLU A 719 -26.86 -10.39 -6.74
CA GLU A 719 -26.10 -9.24 -6.23
C GLU A 719 -25.51 -8.35 -7.33
N MET A 720 -24.97 -8.94 -8.41
CA MET A 720 -24.38 -8.16 -9.51
C MET A 720 -25.42 -7.29 -10.25
N ASN A 721 -26.66 -7.76 -10.40
CA ASN A 721 -27.70 -7.01 -11.11
C ASN A 721 -28.28 -5.85 -10.27
N ILE A 722 -28.38 -6.01 -8.94
CA ILE A 722 -28.79 -4.94 -8.01
C ILE A 722 -27.77 -3.79 -7.99
N ILE A 723 -26.49 -4.08 -8.24
CA ILE A 723 -25.39 -3.10 -8.19
C ILE A 723 -25.23 -2.38 -9.54
N ASN A 724 -25.36 -3.10 -10.65
CA ASN A 724 -25.14 -2.52 -11.97
C ASN A 724 -26.19 -1.46 -12.31
N ILE A 725 -27.48 -1.66 -11.98
CA ILE A 725 -28.55 -0.74 -12.38
C ILE A 725 -28.48 0.64 -11.66
N PRO A 726 -28.20 0.74 -10.34
CA PRO A 726 -27.99 2.03 -9.66
C PRO A 726 -26.70 2.72 -10.06
N LEU A 727 -25.60 1.98 -10.27
CA LEU A 727 -24.36 2.55 -10.82
C LEU A 727 -24.61 3.07 -12.24
N ASP A 728 -25.35 2.33 -13.04
CA ASP A 728 -25.79 2.74 -14.36
C ASP A 728 -26.69 3.98 -14.31
N LEU A 729 -27.50 4.18 -13.27
CA LEU A 729 -28.27 5.41 -13.11
C LEU A 729 -27.38 6.60 -12.69
N TYR A 730 -26.21 6.37 -12.10
CA TYR A 730 -25.33 7.43 -11.60
C TYR A 730 -24.18 7.80 -12.56
N LEU A 731 -23.66 6.83 -13.33
CA LEU A 731 -22.59 6.97 -14.33
C LEU A 731 -23.14 7.06 -15.76
#